data_AF-V9KBD1-F1
#
_entry.id   AF-V9KBD1-F1
#
_cell.length_a   1.000
_cell.length_b   1.000
_cell.length_c   1.000
_cell.angle_alpha   90.00
_cell.angle_beta   90.00
_cell.angle_gamma   90.00
#
_symmetry.space_group_name_H-M   'P 1'
#
loop_
_entity.id
_entity.type
_entity.pdbx_description
1 polymer ?
#
loop_
_entity_poly.entity_id
_entity_poly.type
_entity_poly.pdbx_seq_one_letter_code
_entity_poly.pdbx_strand_id
1 'polypeptide(L)'
;MPGRCSQWLLLAALLCGVGQFALSRDYTENDVGEPEIDYRDPCKAVAFWGDIALDEEDLKLFHVYRTIDLHKHTINYTGHNTGGTGESLRAYQNVTAKQPDKKTRKGNGRHGQRKSKRREQRTRTPAPRGRRAATSRPERVWPGGVIPYVIGGNFTGTQRAIFKQAMRHWEKHTCVTFVERSDEESFIVFTYRPCGCCSYVGRRGGGPQAISIGKNCDKFGIVVHELGHVVGFWHEHTRPDRDAHVTIIRENIQPGQEYNFLKMEPAEVNSLGEGYDFDSIMHYARNTFSRGVFLDTILPRRDDAGVRPAIGQRVRLSQGDITQAKKLYRCPACGGSLQDSVGNFSTPDFPSGYVSFLQCVWRISVTPGEKITLNFTTMDLFKSRLCWYDYLEVRDGYWKKAPLLGRFCGNKLPDAIISTDSRLWIEFRSGSNWAGKGFSAVYEAICGGDINKDTGQIQSPNYPDDYRPSKECVWKVTVTAGFHVGLTFQAFEIERHDSCAYDFLEIRDGTGPDSPLIGRFCGYEKPDDIKSSSNHLWLRFMSDGSINKAGFAANYFKEVDECSRPDNGGCRQRCVNTLGSYKCICPTGFSFEQFSSSCHDVNECSSLKTPCNYGCSNTEGGYLCGCPTGYYRVGQGHCVSGVGFSKGQLLPGQGQGATEDNALSPELCYECKINGFPKQGRARRDTEKQATAQVKKAVDSPMSLASLATENTLIFSFNISEINNKDHILQFIPAISTLTNHVRYLIDLGNEEGLFRINQKADLSYLHLTKKKPIPGTYSLEISSIPLFKRKELDSLEDKYDKDYLTGELGDILRVRIQIVLH
;
A
#
# COMPACT_ATOMS: atom_id res chain seq x y z
N MET A 1 -58.20 -1.13 15.11
CA MET A 1 -58.98 -2.23 14.52
C MET A 1 -58.66 -2.32 13.03
N PRO A 2 -58.41 -3.53 12.49
CA PRO A 2 -57.86 -3.77 11.15
C PRO A 2 -58.92 -4.21 10.13
N GLY A 3 -58.56 -4.24 8.84
CA GLY A 3 -59.30 -4.90 7.75
C GLY A 3 -58.72 -4.54 6.38
N ARG A 4 -57.72 -5.27 5.89
CA ARG A 4 -57.81 -6.39 4.93
C ARG A 4 -58.30 -5.99 3.53
N CYS A 5 -57.39 -6.10 2.55
CA CYS A 5 -57.68 -6.84 1.32
C CYS A 5 -56.39 -7.53 0.85
N SER A 6 -56.54 -8.80 0.46
CA SER A 6 -55.50 -9.79 0.15
C SER A 6 -55.62 -10.19 -1.33
N GLN A 7 -54.73 -11.10 -1.75
CA GLN A 7 -54.85 -12.06 -2.86
C GLN A 7 -54.36 -11.54 -4.25
N TRP A 8 -53.39 -12.13 -4.96
CA TRP A 8 -53.02 -13.56 -5.15
C TRP A 8 -51.53 -13.78 -5.53
N LEU A 9 -51.04 -14.99 -5.27
CA LEU A 9 -49.72 -15.58 -5.56
C LEU A 9 -49.90 -16.82 -6.48
N LEU A 10 -48.85 -17.17 -7.23
CA LEU A 10 -48.46 -18.51 -7.81
C LEU A 10 -48.93 -18.96 -9.20
N LEU A 11 -47.92 -19.26 -10.07
CA LEU A 11 -47.71 -20.41 -11.00
C LEU A 11 -46.67 -19.98 -12.08
N ALA A 12 -45.67 -20.73 -12.56
CA ALA A 12 -45.21 -22.11 -12.39
C ALA A 12 -43.77 -22.25 -12.95
N ALA A 13 -43.02 -23.22 -12.44
CA ALA A 13 -41.79 -23.76 -13.03
C ALA A 13 -42.09 -25.10 -13.70
N LEU A 14 -41.53 -25.35 -14.90
CA LEU A 14 -41.12 -26.64 -15.51
C LEU A 14 -41.20 -26.55 -17.04
N LEU A 15 -40.06 -26.73 -17.71
CA LEU A 15 -39.89 -27.62 -18.89
C LEU A 15 -38.40 -27.70 -19.24
N CYS A 16 -37.82 -28.87 -18.95
CA CYS A 16 -36.54 -29.35 -19.46
C CYS A 16 -36.85 -30.36 -20.59
N GLY A 17 -36.09 -30.36 -21.68
CA GLY A 17 -36.35 -31.25 -22.82
C GLY A 17 -35.33 -31.23 -23.96
N VAL A 18 -34.12 -31.74 -23.68
CA VAL A 18 -33.22 -32.57 -24.52
C VAL A 18 -32.88 -32.17 -25.98
N GLY A 19 -31.59 -31.99 -26.22
CA GLY A 19 -30.93 -32.18 -27.52
C GLY A 19 -29.42 -32.39 -27.36
N GLN A 20 -28.97 -33.65 -27.35
CA GLN A 20 -27.56 -34.06 -27.32
C GLN A 20 -26.89 -33.88 -28.68
N PHE A 21 -25.67 -33.33 -28.71
CA PHE A 21 -24.60 -33.81 -29.59
C PHE A 21 -23.26 -33.64 -28.87
N ALA A 22 -22.55 -34.76 -28.73
CA ALA A 22 -21.23 -34.85 -28.14
C ALA A 22 -20.15 -34.46 -29.16
N LEU A 23 -19.13 -33.73 -28.71
CA LEU A 23 -17.78 -33.78 -29.27
C LEU A 23 -16.80 -33.39 -28.16
N SER A 24 -15.93 -34.34 -27.83
CA SER A 24 -14.89 -34.22 -26.82
C SER A 24 -13.74 -33.35 -27.35
N ARG A 25 -13.18 -32.51 -26.48
CA ARG A 25 -11.77 -32.14 -26.53
C ARG A 25 -11.33 -31.52 -25.20
N ASP A 26 -10.35 -32.17 -24.58
CA ASP A 26 -9.53 -31.67 -23.48
C ASP A 26 -9.07 -30.23 -23.71
N TYR A 27 -9.14 -29.37 -22.68
CA TYR A 27 -8.14 -28.32 -22.44
C TYR A 27 -8.22 -27.84 -20.97
N THR A 28 -7.16 -28.21 -20.24
CA THR A 28 -6.52 -27.57 -19.08
C THR A 28 -7.23 -26.41 -18.37
N GLU A 29 -7.44 -26.63 -17.08
CA GLU A 29 -7.71 -25.69 -15.99
C GLU A 29 -6.74 -24.49 -16.04
N ASN A 30 -7.28 -23.30 -16.37
CA ASN A 30 -6.60 -22.02 -16.22
C ASN A 30 -7.38 -21.18 -15.22
N ASP A 31 -6.73 -20.95 -14.07
CA ASP A 31 -6.63 -19.69 -13.34
C ASP A 31 -7.84 -18.74 -13.46
N VAL A 32 -8.75 -18.80 -12.48
CA VAL A 32 -9.74 -17.75 -12.26
C VAL A 32 -9.01 -16.57 -11.61
N GLY A 33 -8.29 -15.82 -12.43
CA GLY A 33 -7.85 -14.47 -12.07
C GLY A 33 -9.07 -13.60 -11.80
N GLU A 34 -8.98 -12.77 -10.76
CA GLU A 34 -9.90 -11.66 -10.53
C GLU A 34 -10.12 -10.89 -11.85
N PRO A 35 -11.34 -10.40 -12.14
CA PRO A 35 -11.58 -9.67 -13.37
C PRO A 35 -10.67 -8.45 -13.41
N GLU A 36 -9.75 -8.43 -14.38
CA GLU A 36 -8.89 -7.27 -14.66
C GLU A 36 -9.82 -6.10 -15.00
N ILE A 37 -10.05 -5.21 -14.03
CA ILE A 37 -10.86 -4.01 -14.24
C ILE A 37 -10.14 -3.19 -15.31
N ASP A 38 -10.65 -3.18 -16.53
CA ASP A 38 -10.13 -2.38 -17.65
C ASP A 38 -10.41 -0.90 -17.40
N TYR A 39 -9.52 -0.27 -16.63
CA TYR A 39 -9.53 1.18 -16.43
C TYR A 39 -8.91 1.88 -17.63
N ARG A 40 -9.42 3.07 -17.96
CA ARG A 40 -8.80 3.93 -18.99
C ARG A 40 -7.39 4.32 -18.53
N ASP A 41 -6.40 3.62 -19.04
CA ASP A 41 -4.99 3.79 -18.70
C ASP A 41 -4.39 4.93 -19.53
N PRO A 42 -3.97 6.06 -18.90
CA PRO A 42 -3.38 7.17 -19.64
C PRO A 42 -2.09 6.75 -20.35
N CYS A 43 -1.37 5.73 -19.89
CA CYS A 43 -0.18 5.21 -20.57
C CYS A 43 -0.49 4.45 -21.87
N LYS A 44 -1.73 4.01 -22.06
CA LYS A 44 -2.22 3.38 -23.30
C LYS A 44 -2.98 4.38 -24.19
N ALA A 45 -2.91 5.67 -23.88
CA ALA A 45 -3.57 6.72 -24.65
C ALA A 45 -3.11 6.70 -26.11
N VAL A 46 -4.03 7.06 -27.01
CA VAL A 46 -3.79 7.03 -28.46
C VAL A 46 -2.79 8.12 -28.86
N ALA A 47 -2.72 9.19 -28.08
CA ALA A 47 -1.69 10.22 -28.17
C ALA A 47 -1.50 10.95 -26.84
N PHE A 48 -0.46 11.77 -26.80
CA PHE A 48 -0.17 12.66 -25.68
C PHE A 48 -0.06 14.10 -26.15
N TRP A 49 -0.46 15.03 -25.28
CA TRP A 49 -0.17 16.45 -25.40
C TRP A 49 0.58 16.89 -24.15
N GLY A 50 1.88 16.67 -24.12
CA GLY A 50 2.67 16.72 -22.88
C GLY A 50 2.44 15.50 -22.02
N ASP A 51 2.11 15.74 -20.76
CA ASP A 51 1.63 14.79 -19.76
C ASP A 51 0.09 14.59 -19.83
N ILE A 52 -0.59 15.18 -20.81
CA ILE A 52 -2.03 15.00 -21.00
C ILE A 52 -2.31 13.81 -21.93
N ALA A 53 -3.00 12.81 -21.40
CA ALA A 53 -3.48 11.66 -22.17
C ALA A 53 -4.69 12.02 -23.05
N LEU A 54 -4.66 11.60 -24.33
CA LEU A 54 -5.71 11.83 -25.32
C LEU A 54 -6.34 10.50 -25.79
N ASP A 55 -7.67 10.47 -25.86
CA ASP A 55 -8.44 9.35 -26.44
C ASP A 55 -8.73 9.55 -27.94
N GLU A 56 -9.44 8.60 -28.56
CA GLU A 56 -9.79 8.71 -29.97
C GLU A 56 -10.72 9.89 -30.28
N GLU A 57 -11.58 10.27 -29.34
CA GLU A 57 -12.47 11.42 -29.50
C GLU A 57 -11.64 12.70 -29.55
N ASP A 58 -10.72 12.86 -28.59
CA ASP A 58 -9.74 13.94 -28.54
C ASP A 58 -8.99 14.07 -29.88
N LEU A 59 -8.48 12.96 -30.44
CA LEU A 59 -7.74 12.98 -31.71
C LEU A 59 -8.58 13.37 -32.93
N LYS A 60 -9.83 12.88 -33.01
CA LYS A 60 -10.78 13.26 -34.07
C LYS A 60 -11.09 14.76 -34.00
N LEU A 61 -11.11 15.32 -32.78
CA LEU A 61 -11.42 16.71 -32.50
C LEU A 61 -10.26 17.67 -32.78
N PHE A 62 -9.02 17.29 -32.48
CA PHE A 62 -7.85 18.16 -32.65
C PHE A 62 -7.30 18.21 -34.09
N HIS A 63 -7.94 17.54 -35.05
CA HIS A 63 -7.41 17.39 -36.42
C HIS A 63 -5.91 17.00 -36.44
N VAL A 64 -5.48 16.13 -35.51
CA VAL A 64 -4.07 15.71 -35.33
C VAL A 64 -3.54 14.92 -36.54
N TYR A 65 -4.39 14.66 -37.54
CA TYR A 65 -4.00 14.09 -38.83
C TYR A 65 -2.86 14.87 -39.54
N ARG A 66 -2.68 16.18 -39.26
CA ARG A 66 -1.50 16.92 -39.78
C ARG A 66 -0.20 16.65 -39.03
N THR A 67 -0.26 16.19 -37.79
CA THR A 67 0.92 15.94 -36.94
C THR A 67 1.54 14.58 -37.24
N ILE A 68 0.74 13.60 -37.65
CA ILE A 68 1.21 12.28 -38.13
C ILE A 68 1.99 12.43 -39.45
N ASP A 69 1.70 13.45 -40.25
CA ASP A 69 2.33 13.66 -41.57
C ASP A 69 3.78 14.20 -41.48
N LEU A 70 4.15 14.84 -40.37
CA LEU A 70 5.54 15.27 -40.11
C LEU A 70 6.46 14.10 -39.75
N HIS A 71 5.92 13.00 -39.21
CA HIS A 71 6.70 11.77 -38.95
C HIS A 71 6.91 10.93 -40.22
N LYS A 72 6.11 11.13 -41.27
CA LYS A 72 6.20 10.35 -42.52
C LYS A 72 7.28 10.86 -43.50
N HIS A 73 7.91 12.00 -43.25
CA HIS A 73 8.94 12.56 -44.13
C HIS A 73 10.39 12.36 -43.67
N THR A 74 10.66 11.56 -42.64
CA THR A 74 12.03 11.32 -42.13
C THR A 74 12.58 9.91 -42.37
N ILE A 75 11.93 9.09 -43.21
CA ILE A 75 12.48 7.78 -43.60
C ILE A 75 12.54 7.71 -45.13
N ASN A 76 13.63 8.22 -45.70
CA ASN A 76 14.13 7.85 -47.03
C ASN A 76 15.53 8.46 -47.25
N TYR A 77 16.59 7.76 -46.84
CA TYR A 77 17.58 7.15 -47.72
C TYR A 77 18.84 6.71 -46.95
N THR A 78 19.23 5.48 -47.25
CA THR A 78 20.44 4.77 -46.85
C THR A 78 21.71 5.34 -47.51
N GLY A 79 22.80 5.40 -46.73
CA GLY A 79 24.18 5.08 -47.13
C GLY A 79 24.92 5.99 -48.12
N HIS A 80 26.01 6.63 -47.65
CA HIS A 80 27.35 6.46 -48.22
C HIS A 80 28.43 7.17 -47.38
N ASN A 81 29.60 6.54 -47.31
CA ASN A 81 30.83 6.95 -46.63
C ASN A 81 31.56 8.13 -47.30
N THR A 82 32.51 8.69 -46.52
CA THR A 82 33.77 9.40 -46.89
C THR A 82 33.75 10.92 -47.07
N GLY A 83 34.57 11.59 -46.24
CA GLY A 83 35.69 12.46 -46.68
C GLY A 83 35.44 13.95 -47.00
N GLY A 84 35.97 14.83 -46.15
CA GLY A 84 36.96 15.86 -46.55
C GLY A 84 36.54 17.13 -47.31
N THR A 85 36.78 18.27 -46.63
CA THR A 85 37.35 19.57 -47.12
C THR A 85 36.63 20.41 -48.21
N GLY A 86 36.54 21.73 -47.96
CA GLY A 86 36.70 22.74 -49.03
C GLY A 86 35.67 23.89 -49.09
N GLU A 87 36.06 25.04 -48.52
CA GLU A 87 35.91 26.42 -49.03
C GLU A 87 34.58 27.02 -49.54
N SER A 88 34.18 28.10 -48.85
CA SER A 88 33.82 29.45 -49.33
C SER A 88 33.56 29.66 -50.83
N LEU A 89 32.43 30.33 -51.17
CA LEU A 89 32.44 31.59 -51.95
C LEU A 89 31.03 32.21 -52.06
N ARG A 90 31.00 33.54 -51.87
CA ARG A 90 29.87 34.44 -52.16
C ARG A 90 29.70 34.60 -53.68
N ALA A 91 28.45 34.76 -54.15
CA ALA A 91 28.13 35.72 -55.21
C ALA A 91 26.62 36.04 -55.27
N TYR A 92 26.34 37.34 -55.34
CA TYR A 92 25.05 37.95 -55.70
C TYR A 92 24.70 37.69 -57.18
N GLN A 93 23.40 37.62 -57.51
CA GLN A 93 22.84 38.39 -58.63
C GLN A 93 21.29 38.41 -58.66
N ASN A 94 20.77 39.62 -58.90
CA ASN A 94 19.38 39.99 -59.16
C ASN A 94 18.90 39.51 -60.54
N VAL A 95 17.62 39.14 -60.69
CA VAL A 95 16.81 39.43 -61.90
C VAL A 95 15.32 39.63 -61.52
N THR A 96 14.72 40.59 -62.20
CA THR A 96 13.46 41.32 -62.04
C THR A 96 12.21 40.71 -62.72
N ALA A 97 11.05 41.11 -62.16
CA ALA A 97 9.78 41.51 -62.81
C ALA A 97 8.80 40.50 -63.45
N LYS A 98 7.52 40.59 -63.04
CA LYS A 98 6.42 41.19 -63.85
C LYS A 98 5.08 41.29 -63.09
N GLN A 99 4.44 42.46 -63.14
CA GLN A 99 3.01 42.71 -62.90
C GLN A 99 2.20 42.51 -64.20
N PRO A 100 0.86 42.52 -64.11
CA PRO A 100 0.08 43.29 -65.08
C PRO A 100 -1.00 44.22 -64.46
N ASP A 101 -0.90 45.47 -64.88
CA ASP A 101 -1.87 46.52 -65.27
C ASP A 101 -3.25 46.76 -64.63
N LYS A 102 -3.49 48.07 -64.44
CA LYS A 102 -4.75 48.77 -64.11
C LYS A 102 -5.55 49.15 -65.36
N LYS A 103 -6.88 49.25 -65.23
CA LYS A 103 -7.72 50.20 -65.99
C LYS A 103 -8.70 50.93 -65.07
N THR A 104 -8.75 52.25 -65.24
CA THR A 104 -9.58 53.25 -64.55
C THR A 104 -10.78 53.68 -65.40
N ARG A 105 -11.89 54.12 -64.77
CA ARG A 105 -12.85 55.08 -65.36
C ARG A 105 -13.58 55.92 -64.28
N LYS A 106 -13.82 57.19 -64.60
CA LYS A 106 -14.18 58.37 -63.78
C LYS A 106 -15.70 58.67 -63.70
N GLY A 107 -16.07 59.49 -62.69
CA GLY A 107 -17.11 60.56 -62.70
C GLY A 107 -18.45 60.18 -62.06
N ASN A 108 -19.23 61.03 -61.37
CA ASN A 108 -19.31 62.49 -61.28
C ASN A 108 -20.09 62.91 -60.00
N GLY A 109 -19.89 64.13 -59.46
CA GLY A 109 -20.55 64.62 -58.23
C GLY A 109 -21.72 65.59 -58.46
N ARG A 110 -22.52 65.83 -57.40
CA ARG A 110 -23.28 67.08 -57.17
C ARG A 110 -23.82 67.19 -55.72
N HIS A 111 -23.65 68.39 -55.15
CA HIS A 111 -24.08 68.83 -53.82
C HIS A 111 -25.55 69.28 -53.78
N GLY A 112 -26.22 69.04 -52.64
CA GLY A 112 -27.43 69.73 -52.20
C GLY A 112 -27.54 69.65 -50.67
N GLN A 113 -27.55 70.82 -50.00
CA GLN A 113 -27.51 70.96 -48.54
C GLN A 113 -28.92 71.15 -47.92
N ARG A 114 -29.03 70.68 -46.65
CA ARG A 114 -29.93 71.10 -45.53
C ARG A 114 -31.35 70.51 -45.45
N LYS A 115 -31.57 69.62 -44.46
CA LYS A 115 -32.08 69.97 -43.10
C LYS A 115 -32.06 68.77 -42.13
N SER A 116 -31.57 69.08 -40.92
CA SER A 116 -31.52 68.34 -39.65
C SER A 116 -32.58 67.25 -39.39
N LYS A 117 -32.12 66.02 -39.11
CA LYS A 117 -32.67 65.10 -38.08
C LYS A 117 -31.52 64.20 -37.55
N ARG A 118 -31.24 64.33 -36.26
CA ARG A 118 -30.25 63.52 -35.51
C ARG A 118 -30.69 62.06 -35.49
N ARG A 119 -29.83 61.13 -35.93
CA ARG A 119 -29.99 59.68 -35.74
C ARG A 119 -28.61 59.10 -35.42
N GLU A 120 -28.48 58.53 -34.23
CA GLU A 120 -27.26 57.92 -33.70
C GLU A 120 -26.74 56.81 -34.61
N GLN A 121 -25.45 56.89 -34.91
CA GLN A 121 -24.74 55.89 -35.69
C GLN A 121 -24.21 54.81 -34.73
N ARG A 122 -24.86 53.64 -34.78
CA ARG A 122 -24.37 52.38 -34.22
C ARG A 122 -22.97 52.10 -34.78
N THR A 123 -21.95 52.33 -33.98
CA THR A 123 -20.62 51.73 -34.18
C THR A 123 -20.73 50.25 -33.85
N ARG A 124 -20.52 49.38 -34.86
CA ARG A 124 -20.30 47.94 -34.65
C ARG A 124 -18.94 47.78 -33.97
N THR A 125 -18.95 47.60 -32.65
CA THR A 125 -17.80 47.11 -31.90
C THR A 125 -17.45 45.69 -32.37
N PRO A 126 -16.16 45.38 -32.61
CA PRO A 126 -15.73 44.01 -32.83
C PRO A 126 -15.96 43.20 -31.55
N ALA A 127 -16.56 42.01 -31.67
CA ALA A 127 -16.76 41.09 -30.55
C ALA A 127 -15.42 40.73 -29.88
N PRO A 128 -15.34 40.66 -28.53
CA PRO A 128 -14.10 40.38 -27.84
C PRO A 128 -13.67 38.93 -28.09
N ARG A 129 -12.47 38.75 -28.64
CA ARG A 129 -11.84 37.43 -28.82
C ARG A 129 -11.47 36.87 -27.43
N GLY A 130 -12.01 35.70 -27.11
CA GLY A 130 -11.84 35.03 -25.82
C GLY A 130 -10.39 34.67 -25.50
N ARG A 131 -9.99 35.03 -24.27
CA ARG A 131 -8.76 34.71 -23.52
C ARG A 131 -9.01 33.35 -22.80
N ARG A 132 -8.12 32.32 -22.80
CA ARG A 132 -8.60 30.93 -22.47
C ARG A 132 -7.60 29.93 -21.84
N ALA A 133 -7.91 29.14 -20.76
CA ALA A 133 -7.07 28.03 -20.19
C ALA A 133 -7.73 26.75 -19.55
N ALA A 134 -8.99 26.72 -19.08
CA ALA A 134 -9.67 25.51 -18.53
C ALA A 134 -10.55 24.78 -19.57
N THR A 135 -11.06 23.56 -19.31
CA THR A 135 -11.97 22.89 -20.26
C THR A 135 -13.25 23.70 -20.51
N SER A 136 -13.65 23.82 -21.77
CA SER A 136 -14.92 24.46 -22.18
C SER A 136 -16.11 23.51 -22.17
N ARG A 137 -15.86 22.19 -22.02
CA ARG A 137 -16.82 21.10 -22.20
C ARG A 137 -17.54 20.76 -20.90
N PRO A 138 -18.87 20.96 -20.82
CA PRO A 138 -19.64 20.66 -19.61
C PRO A 138 -19.56 19.19 -19.19
N GLU A 139 -19.44 18.26 -20.15
CA GLU A 139 -19.35 16.81 -19.91
C GLU A 139 -18.06 16.39 -19.18
N ARG A 140 -17.00 17.20 -19.31
CA ARG A 140 -15.71 17.01 -18.63
C ARG A 140 -15.67 17.61 -17.22
N VAL A 141 -16.69 18.35 -16.81
CA VAL A 141 -16.79 18.91 -15.46
C VAL A 141 -17.41 17.87 -14.54
N TRP A 142 -16.76 17.60 -13.40
CA TRP A 142 -17.28 16.66 -12.43
C TRP A 142 -18.61 17.14 -11.82
N PRO A 143 -19.69 16.32 -11.84
CA PRO A 143 -20.99 16.72 -11.33
C PRO A 143 -20.93 17.18 -9.86
N GLY A 144 -21.31 18.45 -9.61
CA GLY A 144 -21.28 19.03 -8.26
C GLY A 144 -19.87 19.26 -7.70
N GLY A 145 -18.82 19.13 -8.51
CA GLY A 145 -17.43 19.23 -8.07
C GLY A 145 -16.95 18.07 -7.21
N VAL A 146 -17.65 16.93 -7.25
CA VAL A 146 -17.28 15.72 -6.50
C VAL A 146 -16.50 14.77 -7.40
N ILE A 147 -15.30 14.42 -6.97
CA ILE A 147 -14.35 13.56 -7.69
C ILE A 147 -14.13 12.31 -6.82
N PRO A 148 -14.82 11.19 -7.10
CA PRO A 148 -14.58 9.95 -6.39
C PRO A 148 -13.21 9.38 -6.77
N TYR A 149 -12.48 8.81 -5.81
CA TYR A 149 -11.13 8.29 -6.02
C TYR A 149 -10.89 6.92 -5.39
N VAL A 150 -9.93 6.19 -5.95
CA VAL A 150 -9.31 4.98 -5.40
C VAL A 150 -7.80 5.12 -5.51
N ILE A 151 -7.05 4.72 -4.47
CA ILE A 151 -5.58 4.67 -4.51
C ILE A 151 -5.14 3.21 -4.63
N GLY A 152 -4.55 2.84 -5.78
CA GLY A 152 -4.13 1.47 -6.07
C GLY A 152 -3.19 0.88 -5.01
N GLY A 153 -3.13 -0.46 -4.91
CA GLY A 153 -2.37 -1.18 -3.87
C GLY A 153 -0.86 -0.87 -3.83
N ASN A 154 -0.27 -0.58 -5.00
CA ASN A 154 1.19 -0.50 -5.21
C ASN A 154 1.88 0.78 -4.66
N PHE A 155 1.19 1.59 -3.85
CA PHE A 155 1.76 2.82 -3.27
C PHE A 155 2.04 2.67 -1.78
N THR A 156 3.18 3.21 -1.34
CA THR A 156 3.57 3.25 0.09
C THR A 156 2.65 4.18 0.90
N GLY A 157 2.66 4.05 2.23
CA GLY A 157 1.93 4.96 3.12
C GLY A 157 2.28 6.44 2.90
N THR A 158 3.57 6.74 2.72
CA THR A 158 4.06 8.10 2.44
C THR A 158 3.54 8.66 1.11
N GLN A 159 3.46 7.85 0.05
CA GLN A 159 2.90 8.28 -1.24
C GLN A 159 1.39 8.54 -1.15
N ARG A 160 0.66 7.66 -0.46
CA ARG A 160 -0.76 7.83 -0.18
C ARG A 160 -1.03 9.13 0.58
N ALA A 161 -0.18 9.44 1.57
CA ALA A 161 -0.25 10.69 2.33
C ALA A 161 -0.12 11.92 1.42
N ILE A 162 0.85 11.91 0.49
CA ILE A 162 1.06 13.01 -0.46
C ILE A 162 -0.14 13.18 -1.39
N PHE A 163 -0.76 12.09 -1.85
CA PHE A 163 -1.96 12.17 -2.68
C PHE A 163 -3.13 12.79 -1.92
N LYS A 164 -3.36 12.34 -0.68
CA LYS A 164 -4.37 12.90 0.22
C LYS A 164 -4.08 14.38 0.54
N GLN A 165 -2.82 14.76 0.73
CA GLN A 165 -2.41 16.14 0.96
C GLN A 165 -2.68 17.02 -0.26
N ALA A 166 -2.37 16.55 -1.47
CA ALA A 166 -2.62 17.26 -2.72
C ALA A 166 -4.13 17.44 -2.98
N MET A 167 -4.94 16.41 -2.72
CA MET A 167 -6.41 16.50 -2.76
C MET A 167 -6.92 17.53 -1.74
N ARG A 168 -6.48 17.45 -0.48
CA ARG A 168 -6.82 18.44 0.58
C ARG A 168 -6.42 19.87 0.20
N HIS A 169 -5.31 20.05 -0.51
CA HIS A 169 -4.86 21.37 -0.99
C HIS A 169 -5.86 21.98 -1.99
N TRP A 170 -6.38 21.18 -2.92
CA TRP A 170 -7.47 21.60 -3.83
C TRP A 170 -8.76 21.90 -3.06
N GLU A 171 -9.15 21.05 -2.11
CA GLU A 171 -10.36 21.22 -1.29
C GLU A 171 -10.32 22.47 -0.40
N LYS A 172 -9.14 22.80 0.13
CA LYS A 172 -8.95 23.97 1.00
C LYS A 172 -9.19 25.28 0.24
N HIS A 173 -8.77 25.35 -1.02
CA HIS A 173 -8.81 26.60 -1.79
C HIS A 173 -10.02 26.69 -2.72
N THR A 174 -10.66 25.57 -3.07
CA THR A 174 -11.76 25.52 -4.04
C THR A 174 -12.98 24.80 -3.46
N CYS A 175 -14.07 24.72 -4.24
CA CYS A 175 -15.21 23.87 -3.87
C CYS A 175 -15.18 22.49 -4.54
N VAL A 176 -14.07 22.10 -5.18
CA VAL A 176 -13.87 20.71 -5.61
C VAL A 176 -13.65 19.84 -4.38
N THR A 177 -14.15 18.61 -4.41
CA THR A 177 -14.05 17.63 -3.31
C THR A 177 -13.63 16.28 -3.82
N PHE A 178 -12.78 15.61 -3.05
CA PHE A 178 -12.35 14.24 -3.29
C PHE A 178 -12.99 13.33 -2.25
N VAL A 179 -13.68 12.29 -2.72
CA VAL A 179 -14.36 11.31 -1.86
C VAL A 179 -13.83 9.93 -2.18
N GLU A 180 -13.64 9.11 -1.15
CA GLU A 180 -13.35 7.69 -1.39
C GLU A 180 -14.55 7.08 -2.10
N ARG A 181 -14.28 6.31 -3.16
CA ARG A 181 -15.33 5.73 -3.98
C ARG A 181 -16.20 4.78 -3.16
N SER A 182 -17.49 4.90 -3.33
CA SER A 182 -18.51 3.96 -2.85
C SER A 182 -19.09 3.19 -4.03
N ASP A 183 -20.17 3.67 -4.63
CA ASP A 183 -20.89 3.07 -5.75
C ASP A 183 -20.76 3.87 -7.06
N GLU A 184 -19.97 4.94 -7.07
CA GLU A 184 -19.87 5.82 -8.23
C GLU A 184 -19.25 5.12 -9.45
N GLU A 185 -19.91 5.27 -10.61
CA GLU A 185 -19.47 4.69 -11.88
C GLU A 185 -18.22 5.37 -12.43
N SER A 186 -18.15 6.71 -12.37
CA SER A 186 -17.02 7.50 -12.85
C SER A 186 -16.17 7.96 -11.67
N PHE A 187 -14.90 7.59 -11.68
CA PHE A 187 -13.97 7.87 -10.59
C PHE A 187 -12.53 7.85 -11.09
N ILE A 188 -11.63 8.46 -10.34
CA ILE A 188 -10.19 8.42 -10.62
C ILE A 188 -9.51 7.28 -9.89
N VAL A 189 -8.48 6.69 -10.50
CA VAL A 189 -7.66 5.65 -9.87
C VAL A 189 -6.19 6.06 -9.94
N PHE A 190 -5.54 6.22 -8.80
CA PHE A 190 -4.09 6.38 -8.77
C PHE A 190 -3.43 5.06 -9.14
N THR A 191 -2.55 5.08 -10.14
CA THR A 191 -1.84 3.92 -10.66
C THR A 191 -0.35 4.23 -10.82
N TYR A 192 0.50 3.23 -10.56
CA TYR A 192 1.93 3.34 -10.82
C TYR A 192 2.23 2.77 -12.19
N ARG A 193 2.73 3.59 -13.12
CA ARG A 193 3.08 3.16 -14.48
C ARG A 193 4.43 3.72 -14.92
N PRO A 194 5.16 3.00 -15.80
CA PRO A 194 6.48 3.41 -16.27
C PRO A 194 6.45 4.59 -17.25
N CYS A 195 5.28 4.98 -17.79
CA CYS A 195 5.19 6.04 -18.79
C CYS A 195 5.37 7.47 -18.23
N GLY A 196 5.49 7.63 -16.91
CA GLY A 196 5.69 8.92 -16.25
C GLY A 196 4.45 9.42 -15.50
N CYS A 197 4.42 10.72 -15.22
CA CYS A 197 3.26 11.38 -14.64
C CYS A 197 2.34 11.82 -15.78
N CYS A 198 1.10 11.34 -15.79
CA CYS A 198 0.13 11.77 -16.79
C CYS A 198 -1.31 11.53 -16.35
N SER A 199 -2.20 12.35 -16.89
CA SER A 199 -3.61 12.34 -16.54
C SER A 199 -4.48 12.80 -17.71
N TYR A 200 -5.77 12.48 -17.63
CA TYR A 200 -6.76 12.99 -18.55
C TYR A 200 -7.30 14.35 -18.08
N VAL A 201 -7.60 15.26 -19.02
CA VAL A 201 -8.28 16.52 -18.70
C VAL A 201 -9.76 16.29 -18.42
N GLY A 202 -10.16 16.52 -17.17
CA GLY A 202 -11.54 16.44 -16.69
C GLY A 202 -12.07 15.01 -16.55
N ARG A 203 -13.38 14.92 -16.33
CA ARG A 203 -14.15 13.69 -16.25
C ARG A 203 -14.29 13.04 -17.64
N ARG A 204 -14.00 11.74 -17.74
CA ARG A 204 -14.19 10.94 -18.97
C ARG A 204 -15.51 10.20 -19.02
N GLY A 205 -16.03 9.78 -17.87
CA GLY A 205 -17.27 9.00 -17.78
C GLY A 205 -17.11 7.54 -18.24
N GLY A 206 -18.11 6.70 -17.95
CA GLY A 206 -18.15 5.31 -18.39
C GLY A 206 -17.13 4.39 -17.71
N GLY A 207 -16.83 4.61 -16.43
CA GLY A 207 -15.94 3.76 -15.63
C GLY A 207 -14.74 4.48 -14.99
N PRO A 208 -13.75 3.72 -14.48
CA PRO A 208 -12.52 4.26 -13.92
C PRO A 208 -11.66 4.95 -14.98
N GLN A 209 -11.11 6.12 -14.61
CA GLN A 209 -10.01 6.75 -15.34
C GLN A 209 -8.76 6.78 -14.46
N ALA A 210 -7.63 6.30 -14.98
CA ALA A 210 -6.40 6.29 -14.22
C ALA A 210 -5.68 7.65 -14.28
N ILE A 211 -5.01 7.98 -13.18
CA ILE A 211 -3.95 8.98 -13.07
C ILE A 211 -2.66 8.20 -12.83
N SER A 212 -1.68 8.39 -13.72
CA SER A 212 -0.38 7.74 -13.61
C SER A 212 0.54 8.59 -12.77
N ILE A 213 1.06 8.04 -11.68
CA ILE A 213 2.13 8.63 -10.87
C ILE A 213 3.34 7.71 -11.00
N GLY A 214 4.16 7.96 -12.02
CA GLY A 214 5.38 7.19 -12.28
C GLY A 214 6.53 7.48 -11.30
N LYS A 215 7.71 6.92 -11.59
CA LYS A 215 8.92 7.10 -10.77
C LYS A 215 9.28 8.60 -10.65
N ASN A 216 9.49 9.07 -9.42
CA ASN A 216 9.79 10.48 -9.05
C ASN A 216 8.63 11.49 -9.24
N CYS A 217 7.40 11.02 -9.50
CA CYS A 217 6.20 11.86 -9.63
C CYS A 217 5.47 12.09 -8.30
N ASP A 218 5.90 11.45 -7.22
CA ASP A 218 5.29 11.46 -5.90
C ASP A 218 5.63 12.70 -5.07
N LYS A 219 6.00 13.82 -5.73
CA LYS A 219 6.19 15.10 -5.06
C LYS A 219 4.87 15.86 -5.01
N PHE A 220 4.60 16.50 -3.87
CA PHE A 220 3.37 17.27 -3.63
C PHE A 220 2.91 18.12 -4.84
N GLY A 221 3.76 19.02 -5.35
CA GLY A 221 3.37 19.90 -6.45
C GLY A 221 3.19 19.22 -7.81
N ILE A 222 3.79 18.04 -8.02
CA ILE A 222 3.52 17.23 -9.23
C ILE A 222 2.12 16.62 -9.10
N VAL A 223 1.78 16.05 -7.96
CA VAL A 223 0.45 15.48 -7.74
C VAL A 223 -0.65 16.55 -7.82
N VAL A 224 -0.40 17.75 -7.28
CA VAL A 224 -1.34 18.89 -7.43
C VAL A 224 -1.53 19.27 -8.91
N HIS A 225 -0.48 19.20 -9.73
CA HIS A 225 -0.54 19.44 -11.18
C HIS A 225 -1.38 18.38 -11.91
N GLU A 226 -1.11 17.10 -11.66
CA GLU A 226 -1.88 16.00 -12.26
C GLU A 226 -3.35 16.03 -11.86
N LEU A 227 -3.64 16.40 -10.61
CA LEU A 227 -4.99 16.66 -10.15
C LEU A 227 -5.61 17.88 -10.84
N GLY A 228 -4.83 18.88 -11.25
CA GLY A 228 -5.28 19.99 -12.07
C GLY A 228 -5.85 19.54 -13.41
N HIS A 229 -5.21 18.56 -14.06
CA HIS A 229 -5.78 17.92 -15.25
C HIS A 229 -7.12 17.24 -14.92
N VAL A 230 -7.19 16.45 -13.84
CA VAL A 230 -8.44 15.81 -13.40
C VAL A 230 -9.56 16.82 -13.14
N VAL A 231 -9.23 17.96 -12.52
CA VAL A 231 -10.15 19.08 -12.27
C VAL A 231 -10.66 19.71 -13.58
N GLY A 232 -9.89 19.60 -14.66
CA GLY A 232 -10.27 20.04 -16.00
C GLY A 232 -9.38 21.12 -16.59
N PHE A 233 -8.15 21.29 -16.12
CA PHE A 233 -7.23 22.30 -16.62
C PHE A 233 -6.31 21.76 -17.72
N TRP A 234 -6.10 22.58 -18.75
CA TRP A 234 -5.04 22.40 -19.73
C TRP A 234 -3.79 23.16 -19.26
N HIS A 235 -2.65 22.95 -19.92
CA HIS A 235 -1.47 23.76 -19.58
C HIS A 235 -1.65 25.22 -19.96
N GLU A 236 -1.17 26.11 -19.11
CA GLU A 236 -1.29 27.56 -19.27
C GLU A 236 -0.52 28.09 -20.51
N HIS A 237 0.51 27.40 -20.99
CA HIS A 237 1.20 27.77 -22.24
C HIS A 237 0.51 27.24 -23.50
N THR A 238 -0.57 26.47 -23.40
CA THR A 238 -1.32 25.97 -24.57
C THR A 238 -2.47 26.89 -24.96
N ARG A 239 -2.69 27.97 -24.21
CA ARG A 239 -3.77 28.91 -24.44
C ARG A 239 -3.77 29.52 -25.85
N PRO A 240 -4.94 29.82 -26.45
CA PRO A 240 -4.99 30.40 -27.80
C PRO A 240 -4.46 31.83 -27.87
N ASP A 241 -4.50 32.56 -26.75
CA ASP A 241 -3.99 33.92 -26.60
C ASP A 241 -2.56 33.99 -26.04
N ARG A 242 -1.90 32.85 -25.79
CA ARG A 242 -0.57 32.78 -25.16
C ARG A 242 0.49 33.67 -25.82
N ASP A 243 0.42 33.86 -27.14
CA ASP A 243 1.47 34.56 -27.89
C ASP A 243 1.52 36.06 -27.53
N ALA A 244 0.49 36.58 -26.84
CA ALA A 244 0.47 37.90 -26.23
C ALA A 244 1.23 37.99 -24.91
N HIS A 245 1.63 36.86 -24.31
CA HIS A 245 2.19 36.74 -22.97
C HIS A 245 3.55 36.03 -22.95
N VAL A 246 3.73 35.01 -23.78
CA VAL A 246 4.97 34.23 -23.90
C VAL A 246 5.37 34.06 -25.36
N THR A 247 6.66 33.90 -25.60
CA THR A 247 7.22 33.55 -26.90
C THR A 247 7.77 32.13 -26.84
N ILE A 248 7.37 31.28 -27.79
CA ILE A 248 7.94 29.94 -27.95
C ILE A 248 9.15 30.01 -28.89
N ILE A 249 10.33 29.63 -28.38
CA ILE A 249 11.59 29.61 -29.12
C ILE A 249 11.74 28.23 -29.76
N ARG A 250 11.19 28.05 -30.96
CA ARG A 250 11.06 26.74 -31.62
C ARG A 250 12.40 26.07 -31.90
N GLU A 251 13.40 26.86 -32.23
CA GLU A 251 14.76 26.41 -32.50
C GLU A 251 15.42 25.75 -31.27
N ASN A 252 14.97 26.06 -30.05
CA ASN A 252 15.50 25.47 -28.83
C ASN A 252 14.78 24.19 -28.39
N ILE A 253 13.68 23.81 -29.06
CA ILE A 253 12.92 22.60 -28.74
C ILE A 253 13.67 21.37 -29.25
N GLN A 254 13.65 20.28 -28.47
CA GLN A 254 14.16 18.99 -28.91
C GLN A 254 13.37 18.50 -30.15
N PRO A 255 14.05 17.99 -31.20
CA PRO A 255 13.37 17.49 -32.39
C PRO A 255 12.30 16.46 -32.04
N GLY A 256 11.09 16.66 -32.55
CA GLY A 256 9.94 15.79 -32.31
C GLY A 256 9.12 16.15 -31.06
N GLN A 257 9.51 17.15 -30.27
CA GLN A 257 8.77 17.62 -29.08
C GLN A 257 7.96 18.91 -29.32
N GLU A 258 7.88 19.39 -30.57
CA GLU A 258 7.24 20.65 -30.93
C GLU A 258 5.72 20.63 -30.70
N TYR A 259 5.10 19.44 -30.69
CA TYR A 259 3.66 19.27 -30.51
C TYR A 259 3.19 19.70 -29.10
N ASN A 260 4.05 19.57 -28.08
CA ASN A 260 3.77 20.01 -26.70
C ASN A 260 3.54 21.53 -26.57
N PHE A 261 3.94 22.28 -27.59
CA PHE A 261 3.79 23.74 -27.66
C PHE A 261 2.75 24.15 -28.70
N LEU A 262 1.86 23.27 -29.14
CA LEU A 262 0.73 23.67 -29.99
C LEU A 262 -0.32 24.43 -29.16
N LYS A 263 -1.09 25.32 -29.81
CA LYS A 263 -2.19 26.03 -29.16
C LYS A 263 -3.42 25.14 -29.19
N MET A 264 -4.19 25.17 -28.12
CA MET A 264 -5.52 24.58 -28.08
C MET A 264 -6.46 25.32 -29.03
N GLU A 265 -7.47 24.62 -29.54
CA GLU A 265 -8.53 25.27 -30.29
C GLU A 265 -9.45 26.06 -29.35
N PRO A 266 -9.89 27.27 -29.75
CA PRO A 266 -10.90 28.04 -29.06
C PRO A 266 -12.08 27.24 -28.48
N ALA A 267 -12.59 26.26 -29.23
CA ALA A 267 -13.77 25.50 -28.81
C ALA A 267 -13.55 24.62 -27.58
N GLU A 268 -12.29 24.28 -27.25
CA GLU A 268 -11.92 23.25 -26.25
C GLU A 268 -11.45 23.82 -24.90
N VAL A 269 -11.17 25.13 -24.89
CA VAL A 269 -10.55 25.80 -23.74
C VAL A 269 -11.22 27.15 -23.43
N ASN A 270 -11.37 27.47 -22.15
CA ASN A 270 -12.08 28.61 -21.59
C ASN A 270 -11.38 29.09 -20.30
N SER A 271 -10.92 30.35 -20.21
CA SER A 271 -10.25 30.87 -19.00
C SER A 271 -11.24 31.40 -17.98
N LEU A 272 -12.53 31.42 -18.32
CA LEU A 272 -13.61 31.93 -17.47
C LEU A 272 -13.39 33.41 -17.10
N GLY A 273 -12.73 34.15 -18.00
CA GLY A 273 -12.41 35.57 -17.84
C GLY A 273 -11.14 35.85 -17.05
N GLU A 274 -10.38 34.83 -16.63
CA GLU A 274 -9.09 34.99 -15.98
C GLU A 274 -7.99 35.43 -16.95
N GLY A 275 -7.04 36.22 -16.44
CA GLY A 275 -5.83 36.66 -17.14
C GLY A 275 -4.85 35.51 -17.40
N TYR A 276 -3.72 35.81 -18.05
CA TYR A 276 -2.63 34.84 -18.19
C TYR A 276 -1.88 34.70 -16.87
N ASP A 277 -1.77 33.48 -16.37
CA ASP A 277 -1.24 33.20 -15.05
C ASP A 277 0.17 32.58 -15.13
N PHE A 278 1.19 33.44 -15.06
CA PHE A 278 2.58 33.01 -15.06
C PHE A 278 2.95 32.12 -13.85
N ASP A 279 2.23 32.26 -12.72
CA ASP A 279 2.45 31.48 -11.50
C ASP A 279 1.63 30.17 -11.48
N SER A 280 0.82 29.90 -12.52
CA SER A 280 -0.03 28.70 -12.58
C SER A 280 0.79 27.43 -12.42
N ILE A 281 0.28 26.51 -11.59
CA ILE A 281 0.89 25.18 -11.45
C ILE A 281 0.83 24.40 -12.76
N MET A 282 -0.09 24.76 -13.67
CA MET A 282 -0.27 24.17 -14.98
C MET A 282 0.64 24.78 -16.05
N HIS A 283 1.55 25.69 -15.69
CA HIS A 283 2.50 26.27 -16.64
C HIS A 283 3.79 25.42 -16.73
N TYR A 284 4.33 25.25 -17.93
CA TYR A 284 5.65 24.63 -18.11
C TYR A 284 6.80 25.54 -17.66
N ALA A 285 7.92 24.93 -17.29
CA ALA A 285 9.13 25.67 -16.99
C ALA A 285 9.76 26.22 -18.28
N ARG A 286 10.63 27.22 -18.11
CA ARG A 286 11.24 27.98 -19.20
C ARG A 286 12.01 27.12 -20.19
N ASN A 287 12.62 26.03 -19.73
CA ASN A 287 13.49 25.13 -20.50
C ASN A 287 12.90 23.72 -20.69
N THR A 288 11.60 23.53 -20.44
CA THR A 288 10.93 22.23 -20.67
C THR A 288 11.07 21.82 -22.15
N PHE A 289 11.41 20.56 -22.41
CA PHE A 289 11.73 20.03 -23.76
C PHE A 289 12.84 20.77 -24.52
N SER A 290 13.76 21.42 -23.82
CA SER A 290 14.88 22.12 -24.44
C SER A 290 15.98 21.18 -24.90
N ARG A 291 16.58 21.46 -26.06
CA ARG A 291 17.77 20.76 -26.58
C ARG A 291 19.05 21.05 -25.77
N GLY A 292 19.02 22.03 -24.88
CA GLY A 292 20.16 22.41 -24.03
C GLY A 292 19.71 22.95 -22.67
N VAL A 293 20.45 22.60 -21.62
CA VAL A 293 20.08 22.87 -20.21
C VAL A 293 19.79 24.36 -19.93
N PHE A 294 20.49 25.27 -20.60
CA PHE A 294 20.40 26.72 -20.41
C PHE A 294 19.59 27.45 -21.49
N LEU A 295 18.99 26.70 -22.43
CA LEU A 295 18.21 27.28 -23.51
C LEU A 295 16.74 27.32 -23.10
N ASP A 296 16.16 28.51 -23.05
CA ASP A 296 14.73 28.65 -22.81
C ASP A 296 13.97 28.26 -24.10
N THR A 297 12.93 27.44 -23.96
CA THR A 297 11.92 27.11 -24.98
C THR A 297 10.68 28.00 -24.83
N ILE A 298 10.37 28.45 -23.62
CA ILE A 298 9.31 29.41 -23.32
C ILE A 298 9.91 30.64 -22.69
N LEU A 299 9.70 31.78 -23.33
CA LEU A 299 10.22 33.07 -22.88
C LEU A 299 9.06 34.03 -22.55
N PRO A 300 8.80 34.34 -21.26
CA PRO A 300 7.80 35.32 -20.87
C PRO A 300 8.11 36.71 -21.40
N ARG A 301 7.07 37.43 -21.85
CA ARG A 301 7.19 38.84 -22.19
C ARG A 301 7.47 39.67 -20.93
N ARG A 302 8.15 40.79 -21.12
CA ARG A 302 8.43 41.73 -20.02
C ARG A 302 7.13 42.39 -19.58
N ASP A 303 6.99 42.57 -18.26
CA ASP A 303 5.93 43.37 -17.67
C ASP A 303 6.17 44.87 -17.88
N ASP A 304 5.27 45.70 -17.33
CA ASP A 304 5.35 47.16 -17.43
C ASP A 304 6.60 47.74 -16.73
N ALA A 305 7.20 46.99 -15.80
CA ALA A 305 8.46 47.33 -15.13
C ALA A 305 9.70 46.84 -15.90
N GLY A 306 9.51 46.20 -17.06
CA GLY A 306 10.58 45.64 -17.88
C GLY A 306 11.17 44.33 -17.35
N VAL A 307 10.58 43.74 -16.31
CA VAL A 307 11.00 42.48 -15.67
C VAL A 307 10.26 41.31 -16.31
N ARG A 308 10.91 40.16 -16.44
CA ARG A 308 10.24 38.94 -16.93
C ARG A 308 9.66 38.19 -15.73
N PRO A 309 8.37 37.83 -15.73
CA PRO A 309 7.79 37.03 -14.66
C PRO A 309 8.41 35.64 -14.64
N ALA A 310 8.50 35.05 -13.44
CA ALA A 310 8.89 33.66 -13.28
C ALA A 310 7.75 32.73 -13.73
N ILE A 311 8.10 31.55 -14.28
CA ILE A 311 7.15 30.55 -14.76
C ILE A 311 7.59 29.13 -14.36
N GLY A 312 6.63 28.21 -14.29
CA GLY A 312 6.89 26.78 -14.13
C GLY A 312 7.11 26.30 -12.70
N GLN A 313 6.55 27.01 -11.71
CA GLN A 313 6.58 26.57 -10.33
C GLN A 313 5.85 25.22 -10.13
N ARG A 314 6.25 24.47 -9.11
CA ARG A 314 5.67 23.16 -8.71
C ARG A 314 5.52 23.09 -7.18
N VAL A 315 5.03 24.17 -6.59
CA VAL A 315 4.94 24.35 -5.14
C VAL A 315 3.48 24.38 -4.69
N ARG A 316 2.62 25.16 -5.34
CA ARG A 316 1.22 25.37 -4.91
C ARG A 316 0.32 25.81 -6.05
N LEU A 317 -0.98 25.82 -5.80
CA LEU A 317 -1.95 26.53 -6.65
C LEU A 317 -1.69 28.04 -6.60
N SER A 318 -1.75 28.69 -7.76
CA SER A 318 -1.76 30.13 -7.87
C SER A 318 -3.16 30.70 -7.57
N GLN A 319 -3.24 32.03 -7.42
CA GLN A 319 -4.55 32.69 -7.29
C GLN A 319 -5.40 32.53 -8.57
N GLY A 320 -4.76 32.48 -9.75
CA GLY A 320 -5.46 32.25 -11.01
C GLY A 320 -6.02 30.84 -11.12
N ASP A 321 -5.25 29.81 -10.73
CA ASP A 321 -5.71 28.41 -10.66
C ASP A 321 -6.96 28.29 -9.77
N ILE A 322 -6.89 28.89 -8.56
CA ILE A 322 -7.98 28.87 -7.58
C ILE A 322 -9.22 29.57 -8.11
N THR A 323 -9.07 30.77 -8.67
CA THR A 323 -10.20 31.57 -9.15
C THR A 323 -10.84 30.93 -10.37
N GLN A 324 -10.04 30.38 -11.29
CA GLN A 324 -10.52 29.66 -12.46
C GLN A 324 -11.29 28.39 -12.05
N ALA A 325 -10.80 27.62 -11.07
CA ALA A 325 -11.50 26.45 -10.57
C ALA A 325 -12.81 26.83 -9.89
N LYS A 326 -12.81 27.91 -9.10
CA LYS A 326 -14.03 28.42 -8.47
C LYS A 326 -15.11 28.79 -9.47
N LYS A 327 -14.72 29.41 -10.59
CA LYS A 327 -15.63 29.73 -11.68
C LYS A 327 -16.09 28.49 -12.45
N LEU A 328 -15.20 27.53 -12.70
CA LEU A 328 -15.50 26.31 -13.45
C LEU A 328 -16.59 25.49 -12.74
N TYR A 329 -16.44 25.35 -11.42
CA TYR A 329 -17.37 24.59 -10.57
C TYR A 329 -18.47 25.42 -9.93
N ARG A 330 -18.58 26.71 -10.28
CA ARG A 330 -19.58 27.66 -9.76
C ARG A 330 -19.66 27.62 -8.23
N CYS A 331 -18.51 27.78 -7.58
CA CYS A 331 -18.43 27.71 -6.13
C CYS A 331 -19.34 28.74 -5.44
N PRO A 332 -19.90 28.41 -4.27
CA PRO A 332 -20.68 29.35 -3.46
C PRO A 332 -19.89 30.63 -3.14
N ALA A 333 -20.59 31.74 -3.01
CA ALA A 333 -19.99 33.05 -2.76
C ALA A 333 -19.31 33.15 -1.39
N CYS A 334 -19.77 32.34 -0.44
CA CYS A 334 -19.32 32.31 0.94
C CYS A 334 -19.27 30.88 1.48
N GLY A 335 -18.62 30.73 2.63
CA GLY A 335 -18.27 29.44 3.21
C GLY A 335 -16.88 28.98 2.77
N GLY A 336 -16.60 27.69 2.94
CA GLY A 336 -15.28 27.11 2.67
C GLY A 336 -15.08 25.77 3.35
N SER A 337 -13.91 25.17 3.10
CA SER A 337 -13.51 23.92 3.75
C SER A 337 -12.78 24.23 5.05
N LEU A 338 -13.29 23.67 6.15
CA LEU A 338 -12.75 23.79 7.50
C LEU A 338 -12.06 22.46 7.83
N GLN A 339 -10.75 22.47 7.97
CA GLN A 339 -9.92 21.26 8.11
C GLN A 339 -9.21 21.16 9.47
N ASP A 340 -9.35 22.17 10.32
CA ASP A 340 -8.77 22.17 11.67
C ASP A 340 -9.59 21.26 12.59
N SER A 341 -8.99 20.74 13.67
CA SER A 341 -9.69 19.86 14.62
C SER A 341 -10.71 20.59 15.48
N VAL A 342 -10.58 21.91 15.64
CA VAL A 342 -11.53 22.78 16.32
C VAL A 342 -11.63 24.05 15.51
N GLY A 343 -12.84 24.60 15.38
CA GLY A 343 -13.01 25.88 14.71
C GLY A 343 -14.37 26.50 14.99
N ASN A 344 -14.46 27.80 14.72
CA ASN A 344 -15.72 28.52 14.73
C ASN A 344 -15.99 29.11 13.33
N PHE A 345 -17.26 29.20 12.99
CA PHE A 345 -17.68 29.83 11.74
C PHE A 345 -19.05 30.46 11.91
N SER A 346 -19.36 31.43 11.05
CA SER A 346 -20.59 32.19 11.10
C SER A 346 -21.01 32.64 9.71
N THR A 347 -22.24 33.11 9.58
CA THR A 347 -22.67 33.82 8.37
C THR A 347 -21.78 35.03 8.10
N PRO A 348 -21.59 35.42 6.82
CA PRO A 348 -20.94 36.68 6.47
C PRO A 348 -21.55 37.86 7.23
N ASP A 349 -20.70 38.80 7.63
CA ASP A 349 -21.07 40.03 8.36
C ASP A 349 -21.73 39.82 9.73
N PHE A 350 -21.72 38.59 10.28
CA PHE A 350 -22.16 38.34 11.66
C PHE A 350 -21.40 39.24 12.65
N PRO A 351 -22.08 39.92 13.61
CA PRO A 351 -23.50 39.85 13.95
C PRO A 351 -24.37 40.94 13.31
N SER A 352 -23.85 41.71 12.35
CA SER A 352 -24.53 42.86 11.70
C SER A 352 -25.73 42.43 10.85
N GLY A 353 -25.74 41.18 10.41
CA GLY A 353 -26.86 40.51 9.77
C GLY A 353 -26.58 40.07 8.34
N TYR A 354 -27.23 38.98 7.91
CA TYR A 354 -26.98 38.38 6.60
C TYR A 354 -27.83 39.02 5.49
N VAL A 355 -27.29 38.99 4.26
CA VAL A 355 -27.97 39.51 3.07
C VAL A 355 -29.00 38.54 2.50
N SER A 356 -30.02 39.07 1.80
CA SER A 356 -31.01 38.28 1.06
C SER A 356 -30.38 37.53 -0.12
N PHE A 357 -30.95 36.36 -0.47
CA PHE A 357 -30.48 35.52 -1.59
C PHE A 357 -29.05 34.99 -1.45
N LEU A 358 -28.53 34.94 -0.23
CA LEU A 358 -27.21 34.40 0.08
C LEU A 358 -27.23 32.87 0.07
N GLN A 359 -26.18 32.26 -0.49
CA GLN A 359 -25.91 30.83 -0.36
C GLN A 359 -24.46 30.62 0.08
N CYS A 360 -24.29 30.09 1.29
CA CYS A 360 -22.99 29.72 1.83
C CYS A 360 -22.92 28.22 2.06
N VAL A 361 -21.77 27.62 1.77
CA VAL A 361 -21.54 26.20 2.02
C VAL A 361 -20.24 26.01 2.79
N TRP A 362 -20.32 25.40 3.95
CA TRP A 362 -19.17 24.95 4.72
C TRP A 362 -19.02 23.45 4.62
N ARG A 363 -17.76 23.01 4.58
CA ARG A 363 -17.41 21.59 4.56
C ARG A 363 -16.40 21.35 5.66
N ILE A 364 -16.79 20.64 6.69
CA ILE A 364 -15.88 20.29 7.78
C ILE A 364 -15.30 18.94 7.45
N SER A 365 -13.98 18.85 7.29
CA SER A 365 -13.26 17.58 7.16
C SER A 365 -12.19 17.53 8.22
N VAL A 366 -12.43 16.72 9.24
CA VAL A 366 -11.44 16.46 10.28
C VAL A 366 -10.56 15.28 9.86
N THR A 367 -9.73 14.82 10.77
CA THR A 367 -8.83 13.72 10.53
C THR A 367 -9.62 12.40 10.44
N PRO A 368 -9.29 11.47 9.51
CA PRO A 368 -10.01 10.19 9.41
C PRO A 368 -10.01 9.42 10.73
N GLY A 369 -11.14 8.76 11.05
CA GLY A 369 -11.36 8.07 12.33
C GLY A 369 -11.91 8.96 13.45
N GLU A 370 -11.96 10.28 13.26
CA GLU A 370 -12.65 11.21 14.15
C GLU A 370 -14.10 11.45 13.70
N LYS A 371 -14.97 11.81 14.62
CA LYS A 371 -16.31 12.36 14.40
C LYS A 371 -16.31 13.85 14.71
N ILE A 372 -17.30 14.56 14.23
CA ILE A 372 -17.44 16.01 14.39
C ILE A 372 -18.66 16.27 15.28
N THR A 373 -18.42 16.95 16.39
CA THR A 373 -19.48 17.57 17.19
C THR A 373 -19.66 19.00 16.74
N LEU A 374 -20.88 19.38 16.34
CA LEU A 374 -21.25 20.71 15.87
C LEU A 374 -22.27 21.33 16.83
N ASN A 375 -21.92 22.49 17.38
CA ASN A 375 -22.73 23.26 18.32
C ASN A 375 -23.03 24.65 17.79
N PHE A 376 -24.31 25.03 17.76
CA PHE A 376 -24.73 26.38 17.42
C PHE A 376 -24.75 27.26 18.66
N THR A 377 -23.96 28.33 18.66
CA THR A 377 -23.88 29.28 19.78
C THR A 377 -24.90 30.40 19.64
N THR A 378 -25.27 30.76 18.41
CA THR A 378 -26.29 31.78 18.11
C THR A 378 -26.99 31.44 16.81
N MET A 379 -28.30 31.66 16.75
CA MET A 379 -29.08 31.53 15.53
C MET A 379 -30.23 32.55 15.54
N ASP A 380 -30.37 33.31 14.46
CA ASP A 380 -31.40 34.30 14.24
C ASP A 380 -31.70 34.37 12.74
N LEU A 381 -32.47 33.38 12.28
CA LEU A 381 -32.86 33.18 10.88
C LEU A 381 -34.36 33.43 10.69
N PHE A 382 -34.80 33.79 9.48
CA PHE A 382 -36.22 34.01 9.22
C PHE A 382 -37.04 32.74 9.48
N LYS A 383 -37.95 32.79 10.46
CA LYS A 383 -38.78 31.66 10.83
C LYS A 383 -39.89 31.45 9.81
N SER A 384 -39.89 30.28 9.16
CA SER A 384 -40.93 29.88 8.21
C SER A 384 -41.38 28.44 8.44
N ARG A 385 -42.57 28.08 7.96
CA ARG A 385 -43.06 26.69 8.03
C ARG A 385 -42.09 25.80 7.25
N LEU A 386 -41.59 24.74 7.88
CA LEU A 386 -40.59 23.81 7.31
C LEU A 386 -39.28 24.47 6.83
N CYS A 387 -38.98 25.70 7.29
CA CYS A 387 -37.77 26.43 6.92
C CYS A 387 -37.59 26.59 5.40
N TRP A 388 -38.67 26.92 4.68
CA TRP A 388 -38.64 27.04 3.22
C TRP A 388 -37.85 28.24 2.68
N TYR A 389 -37.88 29.38 3.37
CA TYR A 389 -37.20 30.59 2.90
C TYR A 389 -35.73 30.60 3.32
N ASP A 390 -35.49 30.84 4.62
CA ASP A 390 -34.15 30.88 5.18
C ASP A 390 -33.95 29.64 6.02
N TYR A 391 -32.83 28.96 5.78
CA TYR A 391 -32.53 27.74 6.49
C TYR A 391 -31.04 27.48 6.60
N LEU A 392 -30.72 26.73 7.64
CA LEU A 392 -29.46 26.07 7.82
C LEU A 392 -29.67 24.56 7.71
N GLU A 393 -28.98 23.93 6.79
CA GLU A 393 -29.06 22.50 6.52
C GLU A 393 -27.73 21.84 6.89
N VAL A 394 -27.78 20.78 7.70
CA VAL A 394 -26.61 20.01 8.11
C VAL A 394 -26.76 18.57 7.61
N ARG A 395 -25.76 18.08 6.88
CA ARG A 395 -25.73 16.74 6.29
C ARG A 395 -24.50 15.96 6.73
N ASP A 396 -24.68 14.66 6.91
CA ASP A 396 -23.68 13.72 7.40
C ASP A 396 -22.82 13.16 6.27
N GLY A 397 -21.71 13.82 5.99
CA GLY A 397 -20.87 13.54 4.84
C GLY A 397 -20.36 14.84 4.22
N TYR A 398 -19.94 14.78 2.95
CA TYR A 398 -19.13 15.87 2.36
C TYR A 398 -19.73 16.55 1.12
N TRP A 399 -20.99 16.23 0.79
CA TRP A 399 -21.66 16.80 -0.37
C TRP A 399 -23.18 16.84 -0.20
N LYS A 400 -23.85 17.55 -1.12
CA LYS A 400 -25.30 17.84 -1.05
C LYS A 400 -26.24 16.63 -1.06
N LYS A 401 -25.79 15.43 -1.49
CA LYS A 401 -26.63 14.22 -1.43
C LYS A 401 -26.42 13.37 -0.17
N ALA A 402 -25.51 13.80 0.71
CA ALA A 402 -25.30 13.13 2.00
C ALA A 402 -26.60 13.10 2.84
N PRO A 403 -26.76 12.09 3.72
CA PRO A 403 -27.88 11.99 4.65
C PRO A 403 -28.14 13.30 5.40
N LEU A 404 -29.41 13.70 5.50
CA LEU A 404 -29.81 14.93 6.20
C LEU A 404 -29.87 14.68 7.71
N LEU A 405 -29.06 15.42 8.49
CA LEU A 405 -29.13 15.40 9.96
C LEU A 405 -30.19 16.37 10.47
N GLY A 406 -30.34 17.53 9.83
CA GLY A 406 -31.38 18.47 10.20
C GLY A 406 -31.43 19.72 9.34
N ARG A 407 -32.59 20.38 9.37
CA ARG A 407 -32.83 21.67 8.73
C ARG A 407 -33.45 22.63 9.75
N PHE A 408 -32.82 23.78 9.94
CA PHE A 408 -33.09 24.69 11.05
C PHE A 408 -33.37 26.12 10.57
N CYS A 409 -34.25 26.84 11.26
CA CYS A 409 -34.56 28.25 11.04
C CYS A 409 -35.19 28.86 12.30
N GLY A 410 -35.39 30.17 12.31
CA GLY A 410 -35.83 30.89 13.52
C GLY A 410 -34.68 31.14 14.48
N ASN A 411 -35.01 31.21 15.77
CA ASN A 411 -34.10 31.56 16.86
C ASN A 411 -33.89 30.44 17.89
N LYS A 412 -34.52 29.28 17.70
CA LYS A 412 -34.36 28.12 18.61
C LYS A 412 -33.10 27.34 18.21
N LEU A 413 -32.09 27.34 19.07
CA LEU A 413 -30.88 26.54 18.86
C LEU A 413 -31.24 25.04 18.82
N PRO A 414 -30.71 24.28 17.85
CA PRO A 414 -30.81 22.83 17.85
C PRO A 414 -29.86 22.21 18.88
N ASP A 415 -30.10 20.94 19.21
CA ASP A 415 -29.19 20.15 20.04
C ASP A 415 -27.86 19.90 19.30
N ALA A 416 -26.83 19.55 20.07
CA ALA A 416 -25.50 19.22 19.54
C ALA A 416 -25.60 18.12 18.47
N ILE A 417 -25.06 18.38 17.28
CA ILE A 417 -25.09 17.43 16.17
C ILE A 417 -23.76 16.69 16.15
N ILE A 418 -23.81 15.36 16.17
CA ILE A 418 -22.63 14.50 16.07
C ILE A 418 -22.69 13.76 14.73
N SER A 419 -21.64 13.88 13.92
CA SER A 419 -21.53 13.15 12.66
C SER A 419 -21.28 11.66 12.87
N THR A 420 -21.57 10.85 11.85
CA THR A 420 -21.21 9.42 11.88
C THR A 420 -19.72 9.19 11.61
N ASP A 421 -19.09 10.09 10.85
CA ASP A 421 -17.69 10.00 10.39
C ASP A 421 -17.01 11.39 10.37
N SER A 422 -15.82 11.50 9.80
CA SER A 422 -14.92 12.66 9.78
C SER A 422 -15.36 13.84 8.90
N ARG A 423 -16.60 13.86 8.40
CA ARG A 423 -17.06 14.82 7.39
C ARG A 423 -18.48 15.34 7.64
N LEU A 424 -18.65 16.67 7.61
CA LEU A 424 -19.95 17.34 7.63
C LEU A 424 -20.09 18.35 6.50
N TRP A 425 -21.28 18.42 5.91
CA TRP A 425 -21.64 19.39 4.89
C TRP A 425 -22.77 20.29 5.40
N ILE A 426 -22.53 21.61 5.37
CA ILE A 426 -23.43 22.59 5.97
C ILE A 426 -23.76 23.64 4.92
N GLU A 427 -25.05 23.86 4.66
CA GLU A 427 -25.52 24.91 3.76
C GLU A 427 -26.40 25.89 4.51
N PHE A 428 -26.06 27.17 4.39
CA PHE A 428 -26.95 28.26 4.72
C PHE A 428 -27.50 28.85 3.43
N ARG A 429 -28.82 28.98 3.37
CA ARG A 429 -29.50 29.66 2.27
C ARG A 429 -30.50 30.67 2.80
N SER A 430 -30.43 31.87 2.25
CA SER A 430 -31.39 32.95 2.46
C SER A 430 -32.21 33.14 1.20
N GLY A 431 -33.53 33.22 1.34
CA GLY A 431 -34.47 33.49 0.24
C GLY A 431 -35.50 34.57 0.58
N SER A 432 -35.48 35.08 1.81
CA SER A 432 -36.35 36.16 2.26
C SER A 432 -35.69 37.54 2.08
N ASN A 433 -36.52 38.58 2.04
CA ASN A 433 -36.05 39.98 2.08
C ASN A 433 -35.77 40.47 3.52
N TRP A 434 -35.65 39.54 4.47
CA TRP A 434 -35.42 39.83 5.88
C TRP A 434 -33.92 39.74 6.20
N ALA A 435 -33.47 40.58 7.13
CA ALA A 435 -32.10 40.59 7.62
C ALA A 435 -32.11 40.26 9.12
N GLY A 436 -31.75 39.01 9.44
CA GLY A 436 -31.47 38.57 10.81
C GLY A 436 -29.97 38.60 11.09
N LYS A 437 -29.58 38.44 12.35
CA LYS A 437 -28.15 38.40 12.73
C LYS A 437 -27.39 37.25 12.08
N GLY A 438 -28.08 36.17 11.70
CA GLY A 438 -27.49 34.98 11.09
C GLY A 438 -27.23 33.88 12.11
N PHE A 439 -26.14 33.13 11.94
CA PHE A 439 -25.76 32.10 12.91
C PHE A 439 -24.27 32.11 13.20
N SER A 440 -23.90 31.58 14.36
CA SER A 440 -22.53 31.23 14.72
C SER A 440 -22.51 29.82 15.28
N ALA A 441 -21.50 29.05 14.89
CA ALA A 441 -21.32 27.67 15.28
C ALA A 441 -19.85 27.40 15.61
N VAL A 442 -19.65 26.43 16.51
CA VAL A 442 -18.35 25.88 16.87
C VAL A 442 -18.39 24.39 16.58
N TYR A 443 -17.32 23.86 16.02
CA TYR A 443 -17.17 22.43 15.79
C TYR A 443 -15.89 21.91 16.44
N GLU A 444 -15.92 20.64 16.82
CA GLU A 444 -14.81 19.93 17.46
C GLU A 444 -14.72 18.50 16.93
N ALA A 445 -13.51 18.07 16.61
CA ALA A 445 -13.17 16.72 16.25
C ALA A 445 -12.99 15.87 17.50
N ILE A 446 -13.86 14.89 17.66
CA ILE A 446 -13.85 13.92 18.77
C ILE A 446 -13.51 12.53 18.23
N CYS A 447 -12.88 11.69 19.02
CA CYS A 447 -12.61 10.29 18.69
C CYS A 447 -13.18 9.38 19.76
N GLY A 448 -13.39 8.11 19.43
CA GLY A 448 -13.99 7.16 20.38
C GLY A 448 -15.52 7.08 20.32
N GLY A 449 -16.10 6.67 21.45
CA GLY A 449 -17.52 6.50 21.69
C GLY A 449 -17.95 5.05 21.93
N ASP A 450 -19.26 4.87 22.12
CA ASP A 450 -19.88 3.57 22.30
C ASP A 450 -20.05 2.83 20.96
N ILE A 451 -19.64 1.57 20.93
CA ILE A 451 -19.71 0.68 19.77
C ILE A 451 -20.56 -0.53 20.15
N ASN A 452 -21.74 -0.65 19.54
CA ASN A 452 -22.68 -1.75 19.76
C ASN A 452 -22.84 -2.57 18.47
N LYS A 453 -21.79 -3.31 18.11
CA LYS A 453 -21.73 -4.14 16.89
C LYS A 453 -20.93 -5.41 17.18
N ASP A 454 -21.26 -6.49 16.48
CA ASP A 454 -20.56 -7.77 16.63
C ASP A 454 -19.19 -7.80 15.94
N THR A 455 -18.92 -6.92 14.98
CA THR A 455 -17.61 -6.81 14.31
C THR A 455 -17.35 -5.38 13.86
N GLY A 456 -16.08 -5.03 13.73
CA GLY A 456 -15.66 -3.77 13.14
C GLY A 456 -14.19 -3.49 13.35
N GLN A 457 -13.80 -2.25 13.08
CA GLN A 457 -12.42 -1.80 13.16
C GLN A 457 -12.33 -0.53 14.01
N ILE A 458 -11.25 -0.42 14.77
CA ILE A 458 -10.88 0.73 15.58
C ILE A 458 -9.52 1.20 15.10
N GLN A 459 -9.40 2.49 14.84
CA GLN A 459 -8.16 3.09 14.37
C GLN A 459 -7.85 4.31 15.24
N SER A 460 -6.56 4.56 15.47
CA SER A 460 -6.13 5.85 16.00
C SER A 460 -6.54 6.96 15.03
N PRO A 461 -6.81 8.18 15.54
CA PRO A 461 -7.04 9.33 14.68
C PRO A 461 -5.92 9.48 13.66
N ASN A 462 -6.27 9.72 12.39
CA ASN A 462 -5.36 10.00 11.27
C ASN A 462 -4.68 8.80 10.63
N TYR A 463 -4.86 7.60 11.16
CA TYR A 463 -4.29 6.39 10.57
C TYR A 463 -4.63 6.28 9.07
N PRO A 464 -3.65 5.96 8.19
CA PRO A 464 -2.28 5.51 8.47
C PRO A 464 -1.23 6.63 8.61
N ASP A 465 -1.64 7.90 8.57
CA ASP A 465 -0.75 9.03 8.82
C ASP A 465 -0.57 9.24 10.32
N ASP A 466 0.47 10.00 10.71
CA ASP A 466 0.78 10.21 12.13
C ASP A 466 -0.42 10.79 12.91
N TYR A 467 -0.72 10.23 14.08
CA TYR A 467 -1.79 10.74 14.94
C TYR A 467 -1.47 12.16 15.43
N ARG A 468 -2.50 12.89 15.87
CA ARG A 468 -2.32 14.25 16.41
C ARG A 468 -1.84 14.20 17.87
N PRO A 469 -1.03 15.18 18.31
CA PRO A 469 -0.64 15.30 19.71
C PRO A 469 -1.83 15.69 20.59
N SER A 470 -1.74 15.39 21.89
CA SER A 470 -2.71 15.78 22.93
C SER A 470 -4.12 15.27 22.68
N LYS A 471 -4.24 14.04 22.16
CA LYS A 471 -5.52 13.38 21.89
C LYS A 471 -5.83 12.35 22.97
N GLU A 472 -7.10 12.28 23.33
CA GLU A 472 -7.64 11.24 24.20
C GLU A 472 -8.87 10.63 23.53
N CYS A 473 -8.77 9.35 23.19
CA CYS A 473 -9.84 8.61 22.52
C CYS A 473 -10.24 7.43 23.38
N VAL A 474 -11.53 7.29 23.67
CA VAL A 474 -12.06 6.20 24.48
C VAL A 474 -13.12 5.43 23.70
N TRP A 475 -12.90 4.14 23.46
CA TRP A 475 -13.86 3.25 22.80
C TRP A 475 -14.44 2.25 23.79
N LYS A 476 -15.76 2.11 23.77
CA LYS A 476 -16.51 1.13 24.56
C LYS A 476 -17.14 0.11 23.63
N VAL A 477 -16.48 -1.02 23.45
CA VAL A 477 -16.93 -2.09 22.57
C VAL A 477 -17.89 -2.99 23.32
N THR A 478 -19.07 -3.19 22.75
CA THR A 478 -20.09 -4.10 23.25
C THR A 478 -20.55 -4.99 22.10
N VAL A 479 -20.35 -6.30 22.27
CA VAL A 479 -20.87 -7.34 21.36
C VAL A 479 -22.12 -7.98 21.95
N THR A 480 -22.77 -8.84 21.18
CA THR A 480 -23.94 -9.62 21.63
C THR A 480 -23.68 -10.31 22.99
N ALA A 481 -24.65 -10.20 23.89
CA ALA A 481 -24.57 -10.80 25.22
C ALA A 481 -24.33 -12.32 25.17
N GLY A 482 -23.51 -12.83 26.09
CA GLY A 482 -23.14 -14.25 26.16
C GLY A 482 -21.92 -14.63 25.30
N PHE A 483 -21.32 -13.69 24.59
CA PHE A 483 -20.07 -13.87 23.84
C PHE A 483 -18.95 -12.99 24.38
N HIS A 484 -17.74 -13.21 23.90
CA HIS A 484 -16.56 -12.40 24.25
C HIS A 484 -16.17 -11.49 23.08
N VAL A 485 -15.37 -10.47 23.36
CA VAL A 485 -14.75 -9.59 22.38
C VAL A 485 -13.35 -10.12 22.09
N GLY A 486 -13.11 -10.49 20.83
CA GLY A 486 -11.76 -10.67 20.29
C GLY A 486 -11.25 -9.37 19.68
N LEU A 487 -9.99 -9.03 19.92
CA LEU A 487 -9.31 -7.87 19.36
C LEU A 487 -7.98 -8.29 18.75
N THR A 488 -7.77 -7.97 17.48
CA THR A 488 -6.53 -8.28 16.75
C THR A 488 -5.98 -7.03 16.10
N PHE A 489 -4.67 -6.82 16.20
CA PHE A 489 -4.01 -5.65 15.61
C PHE A 489 -3.61 -5.93 14.16
N GLN A 490 -3.84 -4.98 13.26
CA GLN A 490 -3.31 -5.02 11.90
C GLN A 490 -2.01 -4.23 11.79
N ALA A 491 -1.92 -3.12 12.52
CA ALA A 491 -0.74 -2.28 12.63
C ALA A 491 -0.67 -1.63 14.00
N PHE A 492 0.54 -1.38 14.50
CA PHE A 492 0.77 -0.75 15.79
C PHE A 492 2.11 -0.01 15.81
N GLU A 493 2.04 1.32 15.82
CA GLU A 493 3.17 2.23 15.90
C GLU A 493 2.78 3.42 16.76
N ILE A 494 3.09 3.34 18.06
CA ILE A 494 2.90 4.42 19.03
C ILE A 494 4.28 4.82 19.57
N GLU A 495 4.45 6.06 20.03
CA GLU A 495 5.72 6.50 20.62
C GLU A 495 6.26 5.48 21.64
N ARG A 496 7.51 5.07 21.46
CA ARG A 496 8.13 4.05 22.30
C ARG A 496 8.62 4.68 23.61
N HIS A 497 8.20 4.11 24.73
CA HIS A 497 8.74 4.41 26.05
C HIS A 497 8.72 3.14 26.93
N ASP A 498 9.72 2.94 27.78
CA ASP A 498 9.84 1.70 28.58
C ASP A 498 8.65 1.43 29.49
N SER A 499 7.97 2.49 29.94
CA SER A 499 6.73 2.41 30.75
C SER A 499 5.48 2.93 30.03
N CYS A 500 5.57 3.21 28.73
CA CYS A 500 4.49 3.80 27.93
C CYS A 500 3.87 5.07 28.56
N ALA A 501 4.72 5.93 29.14
CA ALA A 501 4.30 7.08 29.93
C ALA A 501 3.83 8.27 29.08
N TYR A 502 4.36 8.40 27.85
CA TYR A 502 3.99 9.44 26.89
C TYR A 502 2.72 9.01 26.14
N ASP A 503 2.88 8.38 24.98
CA ASP A 503 1.76 7.87 24.19
C ASP A 503 1.50 6.40 24.47
N PHE A 504 0.22 6.02 24.52
CA PHE A 504 -0.15 4.63 24.80
C PHE A 504 -1.57 4.28 24.37
N LEU A 505 -1.77 2.99 24.12
CA LEU A 505 -3.08 2.35 24.07
C LEU A 505 -3.28 1.49 25.32
N GLU A 506 -4.26 1.84 26.12
CA GLU A 506 -4.68 1.12 27.32
C GLU A 506 -5.93 0.29 27.02
N ILE A 507 -5.92 -0.97 27.41
CA ILE A 507 -7.02 -1.91 27.15
C ILE A 507 -7.44 -2.56 28.46
N ARG A 508 -8.75 -2.54 28.72
CA ARG A 508 -9.35 -3.06 29.95
C ARG A 508 -10.50 -4.00 29.66
N ASP A 509 -10.61 -5.04 30.47
CA ASP A 509 -11.62 -6.08 30.37
C ASP A 509 -12.91 -5.66 31.10
N GLY A 510 -13.75 -4.89 30.42
CA GLY A 510 -15.02 -4.42 30.99
C GLY A 510 -15.55 -3.16 30.31
N THR A 511 -16.36 -2.39 31.05
CA THR A 511 -17.14 -1.26 30.53
C THR A 511 -16.53 0.11 30.79
N GLY A 512 -15.50 0.20 31.63
CA GLY A 512 -15.00 1.48 32.11
C GLY A 512 -13.55 1.48 32.61
N PRO A 513 -13.03 2.65 33.01
CA PRO A 513 -11.63 2.85 33.40
C PRO A 513 -11.23 2.05 34.65
N ASP A 514 -12.17 1.68 35.51
CA ASP A 514 -11.91 0.89 36.72
C ASP A 514 -11.89 -0.62 36.46
N SER A 515 -12.16 -1.05 35.21
CA SER A 515 -12.18 -2.47 34.84
C SER A 515 -10.75 -3.07 34.87
N PRO A 516 -10.59 -4.40 35.07
CA PRO A 516 -9.30 -5.07 35.08
C PRO A 516 -8.43 -4.68 33.88
N LEU A 517 -7.17 -4.28 34.13
CA LEU A 517 -6.22 -3.90 33.09
C LEU A 517 -5.72 -5.15 32.37
N ILE A 518 -5.93 -5.20 31.04
CA ILE A 518 -5.31 -6.22 30.18
C ILE A 518 -3.88 -5.81 29.88
N GLY A 519 -3.67 -4.55 29.48
CA GLY A 519 -2.34 -4.03 29.22
C GLY A 519 -2.34 -2.58 28.79
N ARG A 520 -1.14 -1.99 28.84
CA ARG A 520 -0.83 -0.67 28.31
C ARG A 520 0.30 -0.85 27.30
N PHE A 521 0.05 -0.44 26.07
CA PHE A 521 0.88 -0.76 24.91
C PHE A 521 1.39 0.51 24.26
N CYS A 522 2.66 0.48 23.85
CA CYS A 522 3.32 1.55 23.09
C CYS A 522 4.52 0.96 22.33
N GLY A 523 5.15 1.75 21.46
CA GLY A 523 6.23 1.28 20.58
C GLY A 523 5.73 0.68 19.27
N TYR A 524 6.59 -0.15 18.66
CA TYR A 524 6.41 -0.66 17.30
C TYR A 524 6.10 -2.17 17.24
N GLU A 525 6.16 -2.84 18.39
CA GLU A 525 5.80 -4.25 18.47
C GLU A 525 4.28 -4.36 18.55
N LYS A 526 3.73 -5.14 17.62
CA LYS A 526 2.29 -5.40 17.58
C LYS A 526 1.89 -6.18 18.83
N PRO A 527 0.90 -5.71 19.61
CA PRO A 527 0.38 -6.48 20.74
C PRO A 527 -0.19 -7.83 20.29
N ASP A 528 -0.10 -8.83 21.17
CA ASP A 528 -0.75 -10.11 20.99
C ASP A 528 -2.27 -9.96 20.87
N ASP A 529 -2.90 -10.97 20.27
CA ASP A 529 -4.35 -11.02 20.11
C ASP A 529 -5.04 -11.11 21.49
N ILE A 530 -6.02 -10.24 21.72
CA ILE A 530 -6.66 -10.06 23.03
C ILE A 530 -8.07 -10.65 23.02
N LYS A 531 -8.39 -11.41 24.07
CA LYS A 531 -9.74 -11.92 24.36
C LYS A 531 -10.26 -11.33 25.67
N SER A 532 -11.45 -10.75 25.67
CA SER A 532 -12.13 -10.31 26.90
C SER A 532 -12.76 -11.49 27.65
N SER A 533 -13.06 -11.29 28.94
CA SER A 533 -13.84 -12.25 29.75
C SER A 533 -15.35 -12.00 29.71
N SER A 534 -15.77 -10.86 29.14
CA SER A 534 -17.19 -10.48 29.00
C SER A 534 -17.51 -10.01 27.58
N ASN A 535 -18.77 -9.67 27.32
CA ASN A 535 -19.18 -9.05 26.05
C ASN A 535 -18.78 -7.57 25.92
N HIS A 536 -17.93 -7.06 26.84
CA HIS A 536 -17.47 -5.68 26.89
C HIS A 536 -15.95 -5.59 26.87
N LEU A 537 -15.43 -4.60 26.13
CA LEU A 537 -14.02 -4.25 26.11
C LEU A 537 -13.88 -2.72 26.07
N TRP A 538 -13.00 -2.17 26.90
CA TRP A 538 -12.76 -0.74 27.01
C TRP A 538 -11.35 -0.41 26.56
N LEU A 539 -11.21 0.54 25.62
CA LEU A 539 -9.93 0.96 25.07
C LEU A 539 -9.76 2.46 25.27
N ARG A 540 -8.55 2.90 25.62
CA ARG A 540 -8.18 4.31 25.72
C ARG A 540 -6.84 4.57 25.05
N PHE A 541 -6.85 5.39 24.01
CA PHE A 541 -5.65 5.92 23.40
C PHE A 541 -5.38 7.32 23.92
N MET A 542 -4.15 7.59 24.33
CA MET A 542 -3.70 8.91 24.79
C MET A 542 -2.39 9.28 24.10
N SER A 543 -2.30 10.52 23.60
CA SER A 543 -1.06 11.10 23.07
C SER A 543 -0.69 12.38 23.81
N ASP A 544 0.61 12.64 23.94
CA ASP A 544 1.20 13.80 24.59
C ASP A 544 1.40 14.97 23.61
N GLY A 545 2.10 16.03 24.04
CA GLY A 545 2.29 17.24 23.22
C GLY A 545 3.29 17.10 22.06
N SER A 546 3.94 15.95 21.90
CA SER A 546 5.08 15.75 21.00
C SER A 546 5.11 14.35 20.37
N ILE A 547 6.14 14.09 19.56
CA ILE A 547 6.50 12.80 18.94
C ILE A 547 5.31 11.91 18.54
N ASN A 548 4.79 12.14 17.34
CA ASN A 548 3.69 11.33 16.81
C ASN A 548 4.18 10.23 15.87
N LYS A 549 3.37 9.17 15.73
CA LYS A 549 3.61 8.00 14.87
C LYS A 549 2.33 7.62 14.14
N ALA A 550 2.40 6.69 13.19
CA ALA A 550 1.26 6.27 12.38
C ALA A 550 0.06 5.80 13.21
N GLY A 551 0.29 5.32 14.43
CA GLY A 551 -0.74 4.88 15.37
C GLY A 551 -1.10 3.42 15.18
N PHE A 552 -2.38 3.07 15.34
CA PHE A 552 -2.80 1.67 15.29
C PHE A 552 -4.09 1.48 14.49
N ALA A 553 -4.23 0.27 13.96
CA ALA A 553 -5.48 -0.24 13.41
C ALA A 553 -5.74 -1.62 14.01
N ALA A 554 -6.90 -1.82 14.61
CA ALA A 554 -7.30 -3.05 15.25
C ALA A 554 -8.70 -3.47 14.80
N ASN A 555 -8.89 -4.75 14.57
CA ASN A 555 -10.21 -5.33 14.32
C ASN A 555 -10.74 -5.89 15.62
N TYR A 556 -12.01 -5.63 15.90
CA TYR A 556 -12.74 -6.31 16.95
C TYR A 556 -13.82 -7.19 16.34
N PHE A 557 -14.11 -8.30 17.00
CA PHE A 557 -15.17 -9.20 16.61
C PHE A 557 -15.73 -9.96 17.81
N LYS A 558 -16.93 -10.48 17.63
CA LYS A 558 -17.58 -11.40 18.53
C LYS A 558 -16.83 -12.73 18.47
N GLU A 559 -16.13 -13.03 19.54
CA GLU A 559 -15.41 -14.28 19.73
C GLU A 559 -16.41 -15.38 20.11
N VAL A 560 -16.42 -16.43 19.30
CA VAL A 560 -17.22 -17.64 19.50
C VAL A 560 -16.26 -18.76 19.85
N ASP A 561 -16.64 -19.61 20.80
CA ASP A 561 -15.94 -20.87 21.01
C ASP A 561 -16.66 -21.97 20.24
N GLU A 562 -16.19 -22.24 19.01
CA GLU A 562 -16.81 -23.27 18.18
C GLU A 562 -16.62 -24.67 18.75
N CYS A 563 -15.56 -24.92 19.53
CA CYS A 563 -15.29 -26.21 20.15
C CYS A 563 -16.26 -26.53 21.30
N SER A 564 -16.81 -25.49 21.94
CA SER A 564 -17.84 -25.63 22.98
C SER A 564 -19.24 -25.93 22.42
N ARG A 565 -19.41 -26.02 21.10
CA ARG A 565 -20.68 -26.42 20.49
C ARG A 565 -20.95 -27.92 20.65
N PRO A 566 -22.21 -28.38 20.62
CA PRO A 566 -22.56 -29.80 20.79
C PRO A 566 -21.90 -30.74 19.77
N ASP A 567 -21.54 -30.22 18.59
CA ASP A 567 -20.89 -30.94 17.50
C ASP A 567 -19.36 -30.81 17.51
N ASN A 568 -18.75 -30.28 18.58
CA ASN A 568 -17.30 -30.08 18.72
C ASN A 568 -16.70 -29.26 17.55
N GLY A 569 -17.45 -28.25 17.08
CA GLY A 569 -17.10 -27.44 15.91
C GLY A 569 -17.08 -28.23 14.58
N GLY A 570 -17.64 -29.43 14.56
CA GLY A 570 -17.54 -30.37 13.43
C GLY A 570 -16.24 -31.17 13.41
N CYS A 571 -15.38 -31.06 14.41
CA CYS A 571 -14.14 -31.83 14.50
C CYS A 571 -14.41 -33.26 15.00
N ARG A 572 -13.96 -34.26 14.25
CA ARG A 572 -14.06 -35.68 14.64
C ARG A 572 -13.16 -36.07 15.82
N GLN A 573 -11.91 -35.57 15.85
CA GLN A 573 -10.96 -35.89 16.92
C GLN A 573 -10.85 -34.78 17.96
N ARG A 574 -10.00 -33.77 17.71
CA ARG A 574 -9.70 -32.73 18.69
C ARG A 574 -9.89 -31.35 18.09
N CYS A 575 -10.83 -30.58 18.66
CA CYS A 575 -11.03 -29.18 18.35
C CYS A 575 -10.16 -28.32 19.27
N VAL A 576 -9.52 -27.30 18.73
CA VAL A 576 -8.83 -26.26 19.49
C VAL A 576 -9.33 -24.90 19.03
N ASN A 577 -9.96 -24.17 19.95
CA ASN A 577 -10.43 -22.82 19.69
C ASN A 577 -9.25 -21.87 19.54
N THR A 578 -9.33 -20.96 18.58
CA THR A 578 -8.36 -19.89 18.35
C THR A 578 -9.10 -18.56 18.33
N LEU A 579 -8.43 -17.41 18.47
CA LEU A 579 -9.16 -16.15 18.45
C LEU A 579 -9.68 -15.86 17.03
N GLY A 580 -11.00 -15.79 16.87
CA GLY A 580 -11.71 -15.55 15.62
C GLY A 580 -11.88 -16.78 14.73
N SER A 581 -11.48 -17.98 15.19
CA SER A 581 -11.56 -19.23 14.41
C SER A 581 -11.35 -20.46 15.30
N TYR A 582 -11.31 -21.65 14.73
CA TYR A 582 -10.93 -22.88 15.42
C TYR A 582 -10.19 -23.81 14.47
N LYS A 583 -9.38 -24.73 15.02
CA LYS A 583 -8.67 -25.75 14.25
C LYS A 583 -8.97 -27.14 14.77
N CYS A 584 -9.24 -28.06 13.84
CA CYS A 584 -9.23 -29.48 14.13
C CYS A 584 -7.79 -30.00 14.01
N ILE A 585 -7.27 -30.62 15.06
CA ILE A 585 -5.94 -31.25 15.06
C ILE A 585 -6.08 -32.76 14.98
N CYS A 586 -5.29 -33.35 14.07
CA CYS A 586 -5.18 -34.78 13.88
C CYS A 586 -4.10 -35.40 14.78
N PRO A 587 -4.22 -36.70 15.10
CA PRO A 587 -3.12 -37.46 15.72
C PRO A 587 -1.85 -37.46 14.85
N THR A 588 -0.69 -37.71 15.46
CA THR A 588 0.58 -37.86 14.75
C THR A 588 0.47 -38.92 13.65
N GLY A 589 1.00 -38.62 12.45
CA GLY A 589 0.89 -39.50 11.27
C GLY A 589 -0.37 -39.28 10.43
N PHE A 590 -1.23 -38.33 10.79
CA PHE A 590 -2.44 -38.01 10.03
C PHE A 590 -2.50 -36.54 9.61
N SER A 591 -3.11 -36.26 8.46
CA SER A 591 -3.35 -34.92 7.92
C SER A 591 -4.84 -34.59 7.84
N PHE A 592 -5.18 -33.32 8.02
CA PHE A 592 -6.56 -32.83 7.99
C PHE A 592 -6.92 -32.34 6.59
N GLU A 593 -8.01 -32.85 6.02
CA GLU A 593 -8.52 -32.43 4.71
C GLU A 593 -9.86 -31.69 4.87
N GLN A 594 -9.92 -30.44 4.39
CA GLN A 594 -11.04 -29.50 4.62
C GLN A 594 -12.40 -30.02 4.13
N PHE A 595 -12.44 -30.90 3.14
CA PHE A 595 -13.70 -31.37 2.54
C PHE A 595 -14.32 -32.59 3.23
N SER A 596 -13.56 -33.35 4.03
CA SER A 596 -14.04 -34.61 4.64
C SER A 596 -14.27 -34.53 6.16
N SER A 597 -13.83 -33.44 6.79
CA SER A 597 -13.81 -33.25 8.25
C SER A 597 -13.19 -34.45 8.99
N SER A 598 -12.31 -35.18 8.32
CA SER A 598 -11.71 -36.44 8.79
C SER A 598 -10.20 -36.39 8.61
N CYS A 599 -9.49 -36.92 9.60
CA CYS A 599 -8.05 -37.12 9.51
C CYS A 599 -7.76 -38.32 8.61
N HIS A 600 -6.87 -38.13 7.64
CA HIS A 600 -6.38 -39.20 6.76
C HIS A 600 -4.93 -39.50 7.08
N ASP A 601 -4.61 -40.78 7.04
CA ASP A 601 -3.26 -41.28 7.23
C ASP A 601 -2.30 -40.66 6.20
N VAL A 602 -1.17 -40.15 6.67
CA VAL A 602 -0.13 -39.57 5.81
C VAL A 602 0.71 -40.71 5.27
N ASN A 603 0.67 -40.96 3.97
CA ASN A 603 1.52 -41.99 3.38
C ASN A 603 2.96 -41.50 3.19
N GLU A 604 3.82 -41.66 4.21
CA GLU A 604 5.20 -41.16 4.16
C GLU A 604 6.06 -41.86 3.09
N CYS A 605 5.67 -43.08 2.68
CA CYS A 605 6.33 -43.84 1.62
C CYS A 605 6.10 -43.27 0.21
N SER A 606 5.13 -42.37 0.04
CA SER A 606 4.78 -41.77 -1.26
C SER A 606 5.46 -40.42 -1.53
N SER A 607 6.23 -39.88 -0.58
CA SER A 607 6.91 -38.59 -0.73
C SER A 607 8.18 -38.67 -1.60
N LEU A 608 8.56 -37.55 -2.25
CA LEU A 608 9.78 -37.40 -3.09
C LEU A 608 11.09 -37.71 -2.35
N LYS A 609 11.06 -37.80 -1.01
CA LYS A 609 12.19 -38.17 -0.15
C LYS A 609 11.72 -39.29 0.78
N THR A 610 11.68 -40.51 0.25
CA THR A 610 11.20 -41.70 0.98
C THR A 610 11.97 -41.87 2.29
N PRO A 611 11.31 -42.07 3.44
CA PRO A 611 11.98 -42.14 4.74
C PRO A 611 12.82 -43.41 4.93
N CYS A 612 12.66 -44.41 4.06
CA CYS A 612 13.35 -45.69 4.11
C CYS A 612 14.31 -45.87 2.94
N ASN A 613 15.51 -46.39 3.21
CA ASN A 613 16.49 -46.73 2.16
C ASN A 613 16.20 -48.08 1.48
N TYR A 614 15.51 -49.01 2.15
CA TYR A 614 15.28 -50.38 1.67
C TYR A 614 13.83 -50.81 1.85
N GLY A 615 12.97 -50.47 0.89
CA GLY A 615 11.53 -50.79 0.96
C GLY A 615 10.79 -49.98 2.03
N CYS A 616 9.60 -49.50 1.70
CA CYS A 616 8.75 -48.72 2.60
C CYS A 616 7.33 -49.26 2.48
N SER A 617 6.71 -49.59 3.61
CA SER A 617 5.29 -49.97 3.68
C SER A 617 4.57 -48.97 4.57
N ASN A 618 3.57 -48.31 4.03
CA ASN A 618 2.73 -47.41 4.80
C ASN A 618 1.90 -48.18 5.84
N THR A 619 1.67 -47.58 7.01
CA THR A 619 0.80 -48.11 8.07
C THR A 619 -0.11 -47.01 8.59
N GLU A 620 -1.24 -47.36 9.19
CA GLU A 620 -2.12 -46.35 9.76
C GLU A 620 -1.44 -45.63 10.95
N GLY A 621 -1.16 -44.32 10.80
CA GLY A 621 -0.44 -43.45 11.74
C GLY A 621 1.08 -43.44 11.60
N GLY A 622 1.66 -43.99 10.53
CA GLY A 622 3.11 -43.96 10.28
C GLY A 622 3.59 -44.94 9.20
N TYR A 623 4.87 -45.33 9.21
CA TYR A 623 5.42 -46.23 8.18
C TYR A 623 6.37 -47.30 8.73
N LEU A 624 6.58 -48.35 7.95
CA LEU A 624 7.49 -49.46 8.22
C LEU A 624 8.57 -49.54 7.13
N CYS A 625 9.84 -49.51 7.53
CA CYS A 625 10.97 -49.75 6.62
C CYS A 625 11.29 -51.25 6.51
N GLY A 626 11.63 -51.69 5.30
CA GLY A 626 12.12 -53.03 5.02
C GLY A 626 13.63 -53.18 5.32
N CYS A 627 14.09 -54.43 5.26
CA CYS A 627 15.49 -54.79 5.42
C CYS A 627 16.07 -55.35 4.12
N PRO A 628 17.37 -55.14 3.85
CA PRO A 628 18.06 -55.77 2.72
C PRO A 628 18.01 -57.30 2.81
N THR A 629 18.17 -57.97 1.65
CA THR A 629 18.20 -59.44 1.56
C THR A 629 19.25 -60.05 2.51
N GLY A 630 18.84 -61.00 3.36
CA GLY A 630 19.70 -61.65 4.37
C GLY A 630 19.58 -61.09 5.79
N TYR A 631 18.77 -60.04 6.00
CA TYR A 631 18.53 -59.42 7.29
C TYR A 631 17.05 -59.49 7.68
N TYR A 632 16.76 -59.73 8.96
CA TYR A 632 15.41 -59.79 9.52
C TYR A 632 15.11 -58.53 10.34
N ARG A 633 13.85 -58.09 10.33
CA ARG A 633 13.41 -56.89 11.05
C ARG A 633 13.22 -57.17 12.54
N VAL A 634 13.75 -56.29 13.39
CA VAL A 634 13.48 -56.22 14.83
C VAL A 634 12.91 -54.82 15.14
N GLY A 635 11.73 -54.75 15.76
CA GLY A 635 11.07 -53.47 16.06
C GLY A 635 10.58 -52.69 14.83
N GLN A 636 10.63 -51.36 14.91
CA GLN A 636 10.10 -50.41 13.91
C GLN A 636 11.08 -50.06 12.76
N GLY A 637 12.26 -50.70 12.68
CA GLY A 637 13.19 -50.47 11.58
C GLY A 637 14.61 -51.04 11.69
N HIS A 638 14.94 -51.82 12.72
CA HIS A 638 16.28 -52.40 12.86
C HIS A 638 16.40 -53.71 12.06
N CYS A 639 17.49 -53.87 11.33
CA CYS A 639 17.76 -55.04 10.50
C CYS A 639 18.91 -55.84 11.09
N VAL A 640 18.67 -57.10 11.48
CA VAL A 640 19.69 -58.00 12.04
C VAL A 640 20.05 -59.09 11.04
N SER A 641 21.36 -59.37 10.92
CA SER A 641 21.87 -60.37 9.98
C SER A 641 21.43 -61.77 10.40
N GLY A 642 20.79 -62.49 9.49
CA GLY A 642 20.36 -63.86 9.69
C GLY A 642 21.50 -64.86 9.52
N VAL A 643 22.51 -64.85 10.39
CA VAL A 643 23.55 -65.89 10.39
C VAL A 643 23.46 -66.68 11.68
N GLY A 644 22.78 -67.82 11.63
CA GLY A 644 22.73 -68.76 12.75
C GLY A 644 21.48 -69.62 12.89
N PHE A 645 20.93 -70.17 11.80
CA PHE A 645 20.08 -71.35 11.90
C PHE A 645 20.57 -72.40 10.90
N SER A 646 21.37 -73.33 11.39
CA SER A 646 21.60 -74.60 10.71
C SER A 646 20.28 -75.35 10.60
N LYS A 647 20.11 -76.02 9.45
CA LYS A 647 18.96 -76.83 9.08
C LYS A 647 18.44 -77.72 10.21
N GLY A 648 17.15 -77.56 10.51
CA GLY A 648 16.24 -78.65 10.85
C GLY A 648 15.69 -78.64 12.27
N GLN A 649 14.56 -77.96 12.51
CA GLN A 649 13.35 -78.54 13.13
C GLN A 649 12.19 -77.51 13.12
N LEU A 650 10.96 -77.97 12.90
CA LEU A 650 9.72 -77.18 12.94
C LEU A 650 9.07 -77.20 14.34
N LEU A 651 8.75 -76.00 14.87
CA LEU A 651 7.61 -75.51 15.72
C LEU A 651 7.13 -76.34 16.96
N PRO A 652 6.31 -75.82 17.92
CA PRO A 652 5.88 -74.45 18.34
C PRO A 652 5.90 -74.20 19.88
N GLY A 653 5.59 -72.96 20.34
CA GLY A 653 4.88 -72.73 21.62
C GLY A 653 5.60 -72.00 22.78
N GLN A 654 4.99 -70.88 23.21
CA GLN A 654 4.99 -70.16 24.51
C GLN A 654 6.02 -70.46 25.63
N GLY A 655 6.53 -69.37 26.24
CA GLY A 655 6.63 -69.28 27.71
C GLY A 655 7.96 -68.77 28.31
N GLN A 656 7.94 -67.50 28.73
CA GLN A 656 8.60 -66.87 29.90
C GLN A 656 9.93 -67.41 30.48
N GLY A 657 10.88 -66.49 30.69
CA GLY A 657 11.59 -66.40 31.97
C GLY A 657 13.13 -66.43 31.96
N ALA A 658 13.71 -65.23 32.10
CA ALA A 658 14.86 -64.89 32.94
C ALA A 658 16.32 -65.28 32.56
N THR A 659 17.13 -64.21 32.62
CA THR A 659 18.53 -64.05 33.08
C THR A 659 19.72 -64.47 32.21
N GLU A 660 20.49 -63.41 31.92
CA GLU A 660 21.95 -63.22 32.00
C GLU A 660 22.92 -63.84 30.98
N ASP A 661 23.68 -62.90 30.41
CA ASP A 661 25.08 -62.92 30.01
C ASP A 661 25.57 -63.96 29.00
N ASN A 662 26.00 -63.47 27.83
CA ASN A 662 27.41 -63.47 27.47
C ASN A 662 27.69 -62.64 26.20
N ALA A 663 28.74 -61.85 26.31
CA ALA A 663 29.25 -60.90 25.33
C ALA A 663 29.76 -61.56 24.04
N LEU A 664 29.61 -60.86 22.91
CA LEU A 664 30.51 -60.92 21.75
C LEU A 664 30.57 -59.54 21.06
N SER A 665 31.77 -59.20 20.63
CA SER A 665 32.35 -57.86 20.42
C SER A 665 31.80 -57.02 19.26
N PRO A 666 31.82 -55.67 19.33
CA PRO A 666 31.42 -54.79 18.26
C PRO A 666 32.59 -54.48 17.32
N GLU A 667 33.00 -55.45 16.52
CA GLU A 667 33.81 -55.18 15.32
C GLU A 667 33.32 -56.13 14.23
N LEU A 668 32.59 -55.57 13.25
CA LEU A 668 32.34 -56.06 11.87
C LEU A 668 30.94 -55.64 11.38
N CYS A 669 30.72 -54.32 11.26
CA CYS A 669 29.81 -53.78 10.25
C CYS A 669 30.68 -53.21 9.12
N TYR A 670 30.64 -53.81 7.94
CA TYR A 670 31.41 -53.41 6.77
C TYR A 670 30.88 -52.10 6.14
N GLU A 671 31.80 -51.16 5.90
CA GLU A 671 31.63 -49.91 5.14
C GLU A 671 31.24 -50.16 3.66
N CYS A 672 30.47 -49.22 3.08
CA CYS A 672 30.50 -48.95 1.64
C CYS A 672 30.97 -47.50 1.39
N LYS A 673 32.12 -47.36 0.71
CA LYS A 673 32.55 -46.16 0.00
C LYS A 673 32.21 -46.29 -1.49
N ILE A 674 31.73 -45.20 -2.11
CA ILE A 674 31.79 -44.99 -3.55
C ILE A 674 32.91 -43.98 -3.85
N ASN A 675 33.73 -44.35 -4.83
CA ASN A 675 35.04 -43.80 -5.20
C ASN A 675 35.01 -42.87 -6.42
N GLY A 676 36.09 -42.09 -6.54
CA GLY A 676 36.82 -41.81 -7.80
C GLY A 676 37.44 -40.41 -7.78
N PHE A 677 38.75 -40.16 -7.89
CA PHE A 677 39.94 -40.92 -8.31
C PHE A 677 41.21 -40.05 -7.96
N PRO A 678 42.48 -40.45 -8.23
CA PRO A 678 43.48 -40.69 -7.18
C PRO A 678 44.85 -39.96 -7.32
N LYS A 679 45.68 -40.12 -6.29
CA LYS A 679 47.17 -40.22 -6.22
C LYS A 679 48.05 -39.58 -7.32
N GLN A 680 49.09 -38.88 -6.87
CA GLN A 680 50.48 -39.30 -7.15
C GLN A 680 51.32 -39.26 -5.88
N GLY A 681 51.98 -40.38 -5.58
CA GLY A 681 53.06 -40.44 -4.60
C GLY A 681 54.42 -40.48 -5.30
N ARG A 682 55.47 -40.14 -4.56
CA ARG A 682 56.78 -40.78 -4.70
C ARG A 682 57.46 -40.90 -3.33
N ALA A 683 57.88 -42.13 -3.07
CA ALA A 683 58.77 -42.67 -2.04
C ALA A 683 59.99 -41.78 -1.72
N ARG A 684 60.78 -41.89 -0.65
CA ARG A 684 61.25 -42.97 0.28
C ARG A 684 62.04 -42.15 1.35
N ARG A 685 62.20 -42.49 2.63
CA ARG A 685 63.02 -43.57 3.22
C ARG A 685 63.18 -43.19 4.72
N ASP A 686 63.12 -44.18 5.61
CA ASP A 686 63.92 -44.42 6.83
C ASP A 686 64.42 -43.17 7.61
N THR A 687 64.31 -43.00 8.93
CA THR A 687 64.41 -43.97 10.04
C THR A 687 64.20 -43.21 11.37
N GLU A 688 63.79 -43.97 12.39
CA GLU A 688 64.13 -43.84 13.81
C GLU A 688 63.52 -42.77 14.75
N LYS A 689 62.83 -43.36 15.74
CA LYS A 689 63.01 -43.25 17.21
C LYS A 689 62.05 -42.36 18.01
N GLN A 690 61.21 -43.09 18.77
CA GLN A 690 60.80 -42.94 20.18
C GLN A 690 60.35 -41.53 20.62
N ALA A 691 59.16 -41.36 21.20
CA ALA A 691 58.69 -42.11 22.36
C ALA A 691 57.19 -41.90 22.65
N THR A 692 56.73 -42.67 23.63
CA THR A 692 55.65 -42.42 24.60
C THR A 692 54.19 -42.78 24.28
N ALA A 693 53.76 -43.77 25.07
CA ALA A 693 52.63 -43.71 26.02
C ALA A 693 51.29 -44.30 25.58
N GLN A 694 50.97 -45.37 26.32
CA GLN A 694 49.71 -46.08 26.49
C GLN A 694 48.50 -45.14 26.65
N VAL A 695 47.40 -45.53 25.98
CA VAL A 695 46.04 -45.07 26.28
C VAL A 695 45.29 -46.22 26.96
N LYS A 696 44.73 -45.91 28.14
CA LYS A 696 43.69 -46.67 28.83
C LYS A 696 42.32 -46.35 28.21
N LYS A 697 41.47 -47.37 28.11
CA LYS A 697 40.04 -47.35 27.78
C LYS A 697 39.19 -46.42 28.68
N ALA A 698 38.20 -45.77 28.06
CA ALA A 698 36.88 -45.36 28.58
C ALA A 698 35.93 -45.45 27.36
N VAL A 699 34.94 -46.35 27.30
CA VAL A 699 33.57 -46.37 27.86
C VAL A 699 32.67 -45.28 27.27
N ASP A 700 31.64 -45.75 26.55
CA ASP A 700 30.56 -45.01 25.88
C ASP A 700 29.41 -44.66 26.85
N SER A 701 28.83 -43.46 26.68
CA SER A 701 27.41 -43.15 26.94
C SER A 701 26.74 -42.46 25.75
N PRO A 702 25.40 -42.56 25.61
CA PRO A 702 24.66 -42.00 24.49
C PRO A 702 24.26 -40.53 24.75
N MET A 703 24.66 -39.63 23.86
CA MET A 703 24.11 -38.27 23.73
C MET A 703 23.23 -38.18 22.47
N SER A 704 22.07 -37.52 22.60
CA SER A 704 21.10 -37.30 21.53
C SER A 704 21.60 -36.29 20.50
N LEU A 705 21.36 -36.56 19.22
CA LEU A 705 21.47 -35.58 18.13
C LEU A 705 20.52 -34.38 18.38
N ALA A 706 20.99 -33.18 18.07
CA ALA A 706 20.25 -31.92 18.19
C ALA A 706 18.93 -31.93 17.38
N SER A 707 17.86 -31.35 17.93
CA SER A 707 16.59 -31.11 17.23
C SER A 707 16.54 -29.66 16.71
N LEU A 708 16.26 -29.49 15.42
CA LEU A 708 16.09 -28.18 14.79
C LEU A 708 14.73 -27.58 15.19
N ALA A 709 14.72 -26.48 15.94
CA ALA A 709 13.51 -25.74 16.27
C ALA A 709 13.68 -24.29 15.79
N THR A 710 12.89 -23.90 14.80
CA THR A 710 12.83 -22.55 14.18
C THR A 710 14.13 -22.07 13.51
N GLU A 711 14.03 -21.34 12.39
CA GLU A 711 15.09 -21.20 11.39
C GLU A 711 16.41 -20.52 11.84
N ASN A 712 16.54 -20.06 13.09
CA ASN A 712 17.70 -19.28 13.58
C ASN A 712 18.34 -19.74 14.91
N THR A 713 17.80 -20.75 15.63
CA THR A 713 18.37 -21.20 16.91
C THR A 713 18.58 -22.72 16.96
N LEU A 714 19.68 -23.16 17.59
CA LEU A 714 20.01 -24.58 17.77
C LEU A 714 19.91 -24.96 19.24
N ILE A 715 19.11 -26.00 19.52
CA ILE A 715 18.96 -26.56 20.87
C ILE A 715 19.82 -27.82 20.99
N PHE A 716 20.73 -27.80 21.97
CA PHE A 716 21.63 -28.90 22.29
C PHE A 716 21.28 -29.48 23.65
N SER A 717 21.02 -30.78 23.73
CA SER A 717 20.85 -31.49 25.01
C SER A 717 21.95 -32.53 25.19
N PHE A 718 22.70 -32.43 26.28
CA PHE A 718 23.82 -33.32 26.55
C PHE A 718 23.97 -33.69 28.03
N ASN A 719 24.43 -34.91 28.29
CA ASN A 719 24.63 -35.43 29.65
C ASN A 719 26.10 -35.32 30.05
N ILE A 720 26.39 -34.61 31.14
CA ILE A 720 27.76 -34.27 31.56
C ILE A 720 28.35 -35.32 32.52
N SER A 721 27.65 -36.44 32.76
CA SER A 721 28.14 -37.51 33.63
C SER A 721 29.47 -38.14 33.20
N GLU A 722 29.90 -37.94 31.94
CA GLU A 722 31.10 -38.59 31.37
C GLU A 722 32.15 -37.65 30.73
N ILE A 723 31.98 -36.33 30.82
CA ILE A 723 32.84 -35.35 30.13
C ILE A 723 33.88 -34.76 31.09
N ASN A 724 35.17 -34.76 30.71
CA ASN A 724 36.21 -34.12 31.50
C ASN A 724 36.22 -32.60 31.25
N ASN A 725 36.55 -31.81 32.27
CA ASN A 725 36.61 -30.35 32.22
C ASN A 725 37.63 -29.76 31.23
N LYS A 726 38.46 -30.60 30.62
CA LYS A 726 39.44 -30.21 29.61
C LYS A 726 39.00 -30.50 28.18
N ASP A 727 37.88 -31.19 27.99
CA ASP A 727 37.42 -31.62 26.67
C ASP A 727 36.64 -30.49 25.96
N HIS A 728 36.70 -30.49 24.63
CA HIS A 728 35.89 -29.62 23.80
C HIS A 728 34.51 -30.25 23.67
N ILE A 729 33.46 -29.62 24.20
CA ILE A 729 32.12 -30.24 24.22
C ILE A 729 31.50 -30.20 22.81
N LEU A 730 31.64 -29.07 22.13
CA LEU A 730 31.14 -28.88 20.77
C LEU A 730 32.12 -28.03 19.98
N GLN A 731 32.34 -28.39 18.72
CA GLN A 731 33.03 -27.58 17.72
C GLN A 731 32.02 -27.03 16.71
N PHE A 732 32.08 -25.73 16.43
CA PHE A 732 31.22 -25.05 15.45
C PHE A 732 32.03 -24.69 14.21
N ILE A 733 31.65 -25.25 13.06
CA ILE A 733 32.30 -25.00 11.76
C ILE A 733 31.26 -24.41 10.80
N PRO A 734 31.44 -23.16 10.30
CA PRO A 734 30.53 -22.60 9.32
C PRO A 734 30.74 -23.24 7.94
N ALA A 735 29.65 -23.50 7.22
CA ALA A 735 29.65 -24.18 5.92
C ALA A 735 30.41 -23.47 4.80
N ILE A 736 30.57 -22.15 4.91
CA ILE A 736 31.24 -21.33 3.91
C ILE A 736 32.54 -20.83 4.54
N SER A 737 33.67 -21.25 3.98
CA SER A 737 35.01 -20.95 4.51
C SER A 737 35.33 -19.45 4.57
N THR A 738 34.64 -18.60 3.81
CA THR A 738 34.83 -17.14 3.83
C THR A 738 34.12 -16.45 5.00
N LEU A 739 33.17 -17.11 5.68
CA LEU A 739 32.41 -16.54 6.80
C LEU A 739 33.02 -16.86 8.17
N THR A 740 34.05 -17.71 8.25
CA THR A 740 34.65 -18.19 9.50
C THR A 740 35.09 -17.07 10.45
N ASN A 741 35.54 -15.94 9.90
CA ASN A 741 36.01 -14.77 10.65
C ASN A 741 34.91 -13.76 11.00
N HIS A 742 33.69 -14.00 10.51
CA HIS A 742 32.58 -13.04 10.54
C HIS A 742 31.36 -13.58 11.28
N VAL A 743 31.43 -14.73 11.95
CA VAL A 743 30.30 -15.27 12.72
C VAL A 743 30.65 -15.28 14.20
N ARG A 744 29.77 -14.71 15.04
CA ARG A 744 29.80 -14.86 16.50
C ARG A 744 28.65 -15.75 16.95
N TYR A 745 28.85 -16.44 18.06
CA TYR A 745 27.86 -17.30 18.68
C TYR A 745 27.45 -16.73 20.04
N LEU A 746 26.15 -16.75 20.32
CA LEU A 746 25.58 -16.37 21.60
C LEU A 746 24.88 -17.59 22.20
N ILE A 747 25.00 -17.77 23.51
CA ILE A 747 24.16 -18.72 24.24
C ILE A 747 22.93 -17.94 24.70
N ASP A 748 21.78 -18.23 24.12
CA ASP A 748 20.53 -17.52 24.40
C ASP A 748 19.90 -18.01 25.70
N LEU A 749 19.86 -19.33 25.92
CA LEU A 749 19.25 -19.96 27.10
C LEU A 749 20.05 -21.20 27.57
N GLY A 750 19.94 -21.54 28.87
CA GLY A 750 20.52 -22.75 29.45
C GLY A 750 21.90 -22.64 30.11
N ASN A 751 22.48 -21.43 30.22
CA ASN A 751 23.77 -21.16 30.86
C ASN A 751 23.66 -20.26 32.11
N GLU A 752 22.57 -20.37 32.86
CA GLU A 752 22.23 -19.47 33.97
C GLU A 752 23.28 -19.43 35.09
N GLU A 753 24.01 -20.53 35.31
CA GLU A 753 25.11 -20.58 36.31
C GLU A 753 26.50 -20.22 35.75
N GLY A 754 26.58 -19.76 34.50
CA GLY A 754 27.81 -19.44 33.81
C GLY A 754 28.75 -20.64 33.63
N LEU A 755 28.20 -21.86 33.56
CA LEU A 755 28.93 -23.12 33.48
C LEU A 755 29.63 -23.33 32.14
N PHE A 756 29.12 -22.70 31.07
CA PHE A 756 29.60 -22.86 29.69
C PHE A 756 30.15 -21.55 29.12
N ARG A 757 31.14 -21.65 28.25
CA ARG A 757 31.70 -20.53 27.50
C ARG A 757 32.10 -20.95 26.09
N ILE A 758 31.83 -20.06 25.12
CA ILE A 758 32.29 -20.21 23.75
C ILE A 758 33.62 -19.45 23.59
N ASN A 759 34.62 -20.11 23.00
CA ASN A 759 35.92 -19.54 22.68
C ASN A 759 36.21 -19.72 21.19
N GLN A 760 37.03 -18.84 20.62
CA GLN A 760 37.40 -18.87 19.21
C GLN A 760 38.93 -18.91 19.08
N LYS A 761 39.44 -19.81 18.24
CA LYS A 761 40.88 -19.92 17.94
C LYS A 761 41.06 -20.43 16.52
N ALA A 762 41.84 -19.70 15.71
CA ALA A 762 42.19 -20.08 14.34
C ALA A 762 40.97 -20.53 13.52
N ASP A 763 39.97 -19.65 13.41
CA ASP A 763 38.79 -19.80 12.55
C ASP A 763 37.79 -20.91 12.98
N LEU A 764 37.99 -21.45 14.19
CA LEU A 764 37.12 -22.42 14.83
C LEU A 764 36.57 -21.89 16.15
N SER A 765 35.26 -22.06 16.36
CA SER A 765 34.60 -21.76 17.64
C SER A 765 34.28 -23.05 18.38
N TYR A 766 34.46 -23.06 19.69
CA TYR A 766 34.28 -24.25 20.52
C TYR A 766 33.66 -23.92 21.87
N LEU A 767 32.80 -24.81 22.36
CA LEU A 767 32.11 -24.72 23.66
C LEU A 767 32.92 -25.46 24.74
N HIS A 768 33.14 -24.81 25.88
CA HIS A 768 33.85 -25.37 27.04
C HIS A 768 33.11 -25.15 28.35
N LEU A 769 33.48 -25.96 29.35
CA LEU A 769 33.15 -25.73 30.76
C LEU A 769 34.04 -24.64 31.36
N THR A 770 33.45 -23.75 32.15
CA THR A 770 34.15 -22.68 32.88
C THR A 770 34.62 -23.15 34.26
N LYS A 771 33.87 -24.03 34.92
CA LYS A 771 34.18 -24.59 36.25
C LYS A 771 35.04 -25.84 36.12
N LYS A 772 35.77 -26.22 37.18
CA LYS A 772 36.67 -27.40 37.23
C LYS A 772 36.00 -28.74 37.58
N LYS A 773 34.74 -28.73 38.01
CA LYS A 773 33.89 -29.92 38.21
C LYS A 773 32.43 -29.58 37.90
N PRO A 774 31.81 -30.08 36.81
CA PRO A 774 30.40 -29.88 36.54
C PRO A 774 29.55 -30.77 37.46
N ILE A 775 28.30 -30.39 37.70
CA ILE A 775 27.34 -31.23 38.42
C ILE A 775 26.80 -32.27 37.42
N PRO A 776 26.84 -33.58 37.72
CA PRO A 776 26.31 -34.60 36.80
C PRO A 776 24.82 -34.40 36.53
N GLY A 777 24.42 -34.44 35.26
CA GLY A 777 23.03 -34.21 34.84
C GLY A 777 22.92 -33.90 33.35
N THR A 778 21.69 -33.83 32.86
CA THR A 778 21.37 -33.42 31.49
C THR A 778 21.20 -31.91 31.43
N TYR A 779 21.95 -31.26 30.55
CA TYR A 779 21.89 -29.82 30.31
C TYR A 779 21.35 -29.57 28.91
N SER A 780 20.54 -28.52 28.77
CA SER A 780 20.05 -28.05 27.47
C SER A 780 20.50 -26.62 27.24
N LEU A 781 21.09 -26.34 26.07
CA LEU A 781 21.56 -25.02 25.67
C LEU A 781 20.91 -24.62 24.36
N GLU A 782 20.44 -23.37 24.28
CA GLU A 782 20.03 -22.74 23.03
C GLU A 782 21.13 -21.78 22.57
N ILE A 783 21.61 -21.97 21.34
CA ILE A 783 22.72 -21.20 20.76
C ILE A 783 22.29 -20.63 19.41
N SER A 784 22.38 -19.31 19.26
CA SER A 784 22.23 -18.58 18.01
C SER A 784 23.58 -18.13 17.44
N SER A 785 23.61 -17.86 16.13
CA SER A 785 24.77 -17.29 15.45
C SER A 785 24.42 -15.95 14.81
N ILE A 786 25.32 -14.98 14.90
CA ILE A 786 25.14 -13.63 14.35
C ILE A 786 26.31 -13.31 13.40
N PRO A 787 26.04 -12.95 12.12
CA PRO A 787 27.07 -12.50 11.21
C PRO A 787 27.50 -11.04 11.50
N LEU A 788 28.79 -10.74 11.38
CA LEU A 788 29.43 -9.45 11.63
C LEU A 788 30.43 -9.12 10.51
N PHE A 789 30.10 -8.10 9.70
CA PHE A 789 30.95 -7.57 8.64
C PHE A 789 31.46 -6.16 9.02
N LYS A 790 32.69 -5.82 8.61
CA LYS A 790 33.17 -4.43 8.67
C LYS A 790 32.68 -3.67 7.45
N ARG A 791 32.38 -2.38 7.60
CA ARG A 791 31.78 -1.54 6.53
C ARG A 791 32.57 -1.56 5.20
N LYS A 792 33.91 -1.50 5.25
CA LYS A 792 34.77 -1.58 4.05
C LYS A 792 34.78 -2.94 3.34
N GLU A 793 34.44 -4.01 4.04
CA GLU A 793 34.36 -5.37 3.47
C GLU A 793 33.00 -5.61 2.82
N LEU A 794 31.95 -4.92 3.30
CA LEU A 794 30.64 -4.85 2.67
C LEU A 794 30.72 -4.22 1.27
N ASP A 795 31.43 -3.09 1.15
CA ASP A 795 31.65 -2.37 -0.12
C ASP A 795 32.40 -3.24 -1.16
N SER A 796 33.29 -4.13 -0.72
CA SER A 796 34.06 -5.07 -1.57
C SER A 796 33.25 -6.28 -2.05
N LEU A 797 32.29 -6.73 -1.24
CA LEU A 797 31.33 -7.78 -1.62
C LEU A 797 30.28 -7.25 -2.59
N GLU A 798 29.92 -5.97 -2.47
CA GLU A 798 29.02 -5.23 -3.36
C GLU A 798 29.53 -5.13 -4.82
N ASP A 799 30.84 -4.93 -4.99
CA ASP A 799 31.47 -4.81 -6.31
C ASP A 799 31.68 -6.16 -7.04
N LYS A 800 31.62 -7.28 -6.31
CA LYS A 800 32.00 -8.61 -6.84
C LYS A 800 30.82 -9.50 -7.26
N TYR A 801 29.63 -9.28 -6.72
CA TYR A 801 28.44 -10.08 -7.03
C TYR A 801 27.29 -9.17 -7.50
N ASP A 802 26.94 -9.30 -8.78
CA ASP A 802 25.87 -8.54 -9.43
C ASP A 802 24.54 -8.64 -8.66
N LYS A 803 24.03 -7.47 -8.24
CA LYS A 803 22.64 -6.97 -8.11
C LYS A 803 21.45 -7.84 -7.65
N ASP A 804 21.61 -9.12 -7.37
CA ASP A 804 20.57 -9.97 -6.76
C ASP A 804 20.74 -10.14 -5.23
N TYR A 805 21.71 -9.44 -4.63
CA TYR A 805 22.05 -9.57 -3.21
C TYR A 805 21.63 -8.39 -2.31
N LEU A 806 20.96 -7.34 -2.84
CA LEU A 806 20.70 -6.09 -2.10
C LEU A 806 19.23 -5.66 -2.10
N THR A 807 18.33 -6.58 -1.74
CA THR A 807 16.92 -6.29 -1.40
C THR A 807 16.67 -6.14 0.11
N GLY A 808 17.70 -6.15 0.95
CA GLY A 808 17.53 -5.94 2.40
C GLY A 808 17.20 -7.19 3.21
N GLU A 809 17.39 -8.40 2.65
CA GLU A 809 17.23 -9.69 3.35
C GLU A 809 18.56 -10.26 3.91
N LEU A 810 19.56 -9.41 4.19
CA LEU A 810 20.88 -9.85 4.67
C LEU A 810 21.02 -9.90 6.21
N GLY A 811 19.89 -9.87 6.92
CA GLY A 811 19.76 -10.40 8.28
C GLY A 811 19.22 -11.84 8.32
N ASP A 812 18.38 -12.21 7.34
CA ASP A 812 17.50 -13.38 7.48
C ASP A 812 17.91 -14.60 6.61
N ILE A 813 18.81 -14.44 5.62
CA ILE A 813 19.13 -15.53 4.66
C ILE A 813 20.63 -15.87 4.57
N LEU A 814 21.41 -15.61 5.62
CA LEU A 814 22.71 -16.29 5.78
C LEU A 814 22.48 -17.65 6.45
N ARG A 815 22.09 -18.66 5.67
CA ARG A 815 21.97 -20.04 6.15
C ARG A 815 23.34 -20.62 6.46
N VAL A 816 23.79 -20.50 7.70
CA VAL A 816 25.01 -21.13 8.19
C VAL A 816 24.70 -22.60 8.49
N ARG A 817 25.14 -23.51 7.62
CA ARG A 817 25.23 -24.92 8.01
C ARG A 817 26.38 -25.04 9.01
N ILE A 818 26.08 -25.51 10.21
CA ILE A 818 27.10 -25.75 11.23
C ILE A 818 27.40 -27.24 11.22
N GLN A 819 28.64 -27.62 10.93
CA GLN A 819 29.09 -28.98 11.17
C GLN A 819 29.54 -29.08 12.61
N ILE A 820 28.90 -29.97 13.36
CA ILE A 820 29.18 -30.23 14.77
C ILE A 820 30.00 -31.51 14.85
N VAL A 821 31.18 -31.42 15.46
CA VAL A 821 31.99 -32.57 15.80
C VAL A 821 31.92 -32.71 17.32
N LEU A 822 31.37 -33.83 17.77
CA LEU A 822 31.33 -34.22 19.18
C LEU A 822 32.67 -34.88 19.51
N HIS A 823 33.31 -34.47 20.61
CA HIS A 823 34.63 -34.95 21.02
C HIS A 823 34.58 -35.71 22.34
#